data_AF-A0A8G1A136-F1
#
_entry.id   AF-A0A8G1A136-F1
#
_cell.length_a   1.000
_cell.length_b   1.000
_cell.length_c   1.000
_cell.angle_alpha   90.00
_cell.angle_beta   90.00
_cell.angle_gamma   90.00
#
_symmetry.space_group_name_H-M   'P 1'
#
loop_
_entity.id
_entity.type
_entity.pdbx_description
1 polymer ?
#
loop_
_entity_poly.entity_id
_entity_poly.type
_entity_poly.pdbx_seq_one_letter_code
_entity_poly.pdbx_strand_id
1 'polypeptide(L)'
;MKGMHRAATRILVVTALFLLLAPLITVPVSAATTEVTITKLANDDETVLDQKTVTWEWMRDNLPVKGDGETMYYTQGPIFEGAWEDVHPGEPYDAWNPTEDVNLEYKDHGEFMGTDVMDLCDLVGGADPEEDTITIKAKDGLKKTWPADYVYNPNPRQGPMVIAWYHGKDIGTVGEDFRQGMRLYFLGETTNEAGMHVWGNWDMHESWDEEYWYYYQGTYPSASGVSVQMVSDIIIHSEIDPDQGGSSSGDGGSSRPRGLEGAELTRTLHGTVNGSVALIRTAGETQTIEAGETARFSLNTTGLENVETARLYLFGTNNTAKGDAKREDISAHLDSQRLSLTNYYADRGPNGDSPAVETWCYDLPATLPRGIRSLEVKSDGPAETSLTLYGGVLFAVVRDDHRGISYWVAEGADAVEADPSAGVDEEAATSKAWFPDEIPRDGAIDARVFSVATGASGNDTSTNCLTFQDGEWMNLLDAGEENISIGEAEVTSYLKSSDNTLAVFSVSYDERGDYLENRLAVLVVGTREEEPTPEPPTVQTTAPPTVQTTSSPPPTTIQDREVEVETAEEEGFWSGFFGWLHNLPLVGALFPAPTAVTAPPEPTPTPAIEPVSTPAPSLPASAPLNIITYPAGAQVVLDGEYLGMITPARFEGLSTGTHSLELALEGYRPYETTFDLTGETDVTVALESASPNINVDPACLDRLAAQGTDLRSGGVYVDATDEGATIYIDSKKIEGTTPQVVNGLKEGRHKVKVKKGKAEYRVDTREVWVIPGTIVPVYFDRYEQSMTRTVTLDAPAFKGEYCAVNGHPTGKKMPAKVKVPVLNAFASVFHDGAYLSVPIPTYAGDGETVLLKEMPGLTTLMVDSKPAGAEIFIDGFDTGHATPYLIENVSYGRHGVMVTKPGYLPKEDEVLIPKGTDDRSVTFNLETYAHGALYVNSTSAGAKIYLYGLNTGEVTPHLFTGMDLGKYTVKVVGRSDSDTVEDVMVVPDRMATCEVRLKE
;
A
#
# COMPACT_ATOMS: atom_id res chain seq x y z
N MET A 1 -40.56 -55.48 -50.16
CA MET A 1 -41.43 -56.66 -49.96
C MET A 1 -41.52 -56.97 -48.47
N LYS A 2 -42.63 -57.58 -48.01
CA LYS A 2 -42.89 -58.28 -46.71
C LYS A 2 -41.70 -58.39 -45.73
N GLY A 3 -41.79 -58.14 -44.41
CA GLY A 3 -42.92 -57.81 -43.51
C GLY A 3 -42.61 -58.37 -42.10
N MET A 4 -42.95 -57.71 -40.98
CA MET A 4 -44.18 -57.95 -40.21
C MET A 4 -44.28 -57.04 -38.95
N HIS A 5 -45.51 -56.63 -38.61
CA HIS A 5 -46.14 -56.47 -37.27
C HIS A 5 -45.26 -56.33 -35.99
N ARG A 6 -45.56 -55.49 -34.98
CA ARG A 6 -46.76 -54.72 -34.54
C ARG A 6 -46.29 -53.75 -33.41
N ALA A 7 -46.97 -52.68 -33.00
CA ALA A 7 -48.23 -52.06 -33.42
C ALA A 7 -48.23 -50.55 -33.10
N ALA A 8 -48.85 -49.75 -33.96
CA ALA A 8 -49.23 -48.36 -33.66
C ALA A 8 -50.59 -48.08 -34.30
N THR A 9 -51.58 -47.68 -33.49
CA THR A 9 -52.86 -47.00 -33.83
C THR A 9 -53.79 -47.06 -32.61
N ARG A 10 -54.04 -45.92 -31.96
CA ARG A 10 -55.28 -45.65 -31.23
C ARG A 10 -55.41 -44.15 -30.95
N ILE A 11 -56.64 -43.64 -30.99
CA ILE A 11 -57.06 -42.28 -30.63
C ILE A 11 -56.46 -41.19 -31.56
N LEU A 12 -57.08 -41.08 -32.73
CA LEU A 12 -57.30 -39.79 -33.39
C LEU A 12 -58.81 -39.49 -33.28
N VAL A 13 -59.21 -38.21 -33.26
CA VAL A 13 -60.60 -37.73 -33.34
C VAL A 13 -61.52 -38.01 -32.11
N VAL A 14 -61.19 -37.45 -30.94
CA VAL A 14 -62.20 -37.02 -29.93
C VAL A 14 -61.76 -35.72 -29.21
N THR A 15 -61.36 -34.69 -29.97
CA THR A 15 -60.92 -33.40 -29.38
C THR A 15 -61.30 -32.19 -30.26
N ALA A 16 -62.57 -32.14 -30.69
CA ALA A 16 -63.06 -31.14 -31.67
C ALA A 16 -64.29 -30.35 -31.19
N LEU A 17 -64.69 -30.44 -29.92
CA LEU A 17 -65.90 -29.78 -29.42
C LEU A 17 -65.85 -29.35 -27.94
N PHE A 18 -64.74 -28.70 -27.54
CA PHE A 18 -64.68 -27.85 -26.33
C PHE A 18 -63.90 -26.56 -26.66
N LEU A 19 -64.31 -25.92 -27.76
CA LEU A 19 -63.62 -24.79 -28.39
C LEU A 19 -64.44 -23.48 -28.32
N LEU A 20 -65.28 -23.36 -27.29
CA LEU A 20 -66.17 -22.24 -27.00
C LEU A 20 -66.39 -22.16 -25.48
N LEU A 21 -66.14 -20.99 -24.88
CA LEU A 21 -66.24 -20.71 -23.44
C LEU A 21 -65.31 -21.53 -22.50
N ALA A 22 -64.01 -21.51 -22.82
CA ALA A 22 -63.04 -21.05 -21.83
C ALA A 22 -62.79 -19.55 -22.09
N PRO A 23 -62.39 -18.73 -21.10
CA PRO A 23 -61.94 -17.37 -21.39
C PRO A 23 -60.74 -17.40 -22.33
N LEU A 24 -60.56 -16.35 -23.13
CA LEU A 24 -59.23 -16.04 -23.64
C LEU A 24 -58.37 -15.68 -22.41
N ILE A 25 -57.67 -16.67 -21.87
CA ILE A 25 -56.37 -16.40 -21.26
C ILE A 25 -55.48 -15.99 -22.43
N THR A 26 -55.51 -14.70 -22.74
CA THR A 26 -54.38 -14.05 -23.39
C THR A 26 -53.23 -14.24 -22.43
N VAL A 27 -52.41 -15.28 -22.65
CA VAL A 27 -51.04 -15.25 -22.18
C VAL A 27 -50.49 -13.93 -22.71
N PRO A 28 -50.06 -12.99 -21.84
CA PRO A 28 -49.53 -11.74 -22.33
C PRO A 28 -48.30 -12.08 -23.17
N VAL A 29 -48.37 -11.83 -24.47
CA VAL A 29 -47.19 -11.82 -25.32
C VAL A 29 -46.39 -10.64 -24.81
N SER A 30 -45.43 -10.91 -23.92
CA SER A 30 -44.60 -9.87 -23.31
C SER A 30 -43.88 -9.17 -24.45
N ALA A 31 -44.25 -7.90 -24.67
CA ALA A 31 -43.64 -7.11 -25.74
C ALA A 31 -42.16 -6.95 -25.40
N ALA A 32 -41.29 -7.25 -26.37
CA ALA A 32 -39.84 -7.21 -26.26
C ALA A 32 -39.36 -5.98 -25.46
N THR A 33 -38.43 -6.19 -24.54
CA THR A 33 -37.80 -5.10 -23.80
C THR A 33 -36.81 -4.37 -24.69
N THR A 34 -37.11 -3.10 -24.98
CA THR A 34 -36.25 -2.15 -25.72
C THR A 34 -35.55 -1.17 -24.77
N GLU A 35 -35.86 -1.25 -23.47
CA GLU A 35 -35.35 -0.39 -22.41
C GLU A 35 -35.17 -1.21 -21.13
N VAL A 36 -34.23 -0.78 -20.28
CA VAL A 36 -33.93 -1.35 -18.96
C VAL A 36 -33.92 -0.23 -17.93
N THR A 37 -34.47 -0.49 -16.74
CA THR A 37 -34.44 0.44 -15.61
C THR A 37 -33.50 -0.08 -14.54
N ILE A 38 -32.45 0.69 -14.26
CA ILE A 38 -31.49 0.41 -13.20
C ILE A 38 -31.92 1.20 -11.95
N THR A 39 -31.86 0.57 -10.77
CA THR A 39 -32.32 1.15 -9.49
C THR A 39 -31.35 0.76 -8.38
N LYS A 40 -30.84 1.71 -7.59
CA LYS A 40 -30.12 1.42 -6.34
C LYS A 40 -31.06 1.59 -5.15
N LEU A 41 -31.11 0.59 -4.27
CA LEU A 41 -31.94 0.54 -3.06
C LEU A 41 -31.08 0.60 -1.81
N ALA A 42 -31.59 1.27 -0.78
CA ALA A 42 -31.06 1.25 0.58
C ALA A 42 -31.27 -0.12 1.26
N ASN A 43 -30.68 -0.28 2.45
CA ASN A 43 -30.70 -1.53 3.23
C ASN A 43 -32.08 -1.94 3.80
N ASP A 44 -33.10 -1.11 3.60
CA ASP A 44 -34.50 -1.44 3.89
C ASP A 44 -35.21 -2.19 2.74
N ASP A 45 -34.55 -2.33 1.57
CA ASP A 45 -35.05 -2.95 0.34
C ASP A 45 -36.31 -2.28 -0.26
N GLU A 46 -36.69 -1.08 0.23
CA GLU A 46 -37.87 -0.31 -0.20
C GLU A 46 -37.53 1.14 -0.63
N THR A 47 -36.49 1.76 -0.06
CA THR A 47 -36.08 3.14 -0.33
C THR A 47 -35.14 3.21 -1.54
N VAL A 48 -35.60 3.86 -2.61
CA VAL A 48 -34.81 4.12 -3.82
C VAL A 48 -33.83 5.26 -3.57
N LEU A 49 -32.54 4.97 -3.70
CA LEU A 49 -31.44 5.94 -3.61
C LEU A 49 -31.23 6.66 -4.94
N ASP A 50 -31.17 5.92 -6.06
CA ASP A 50 -31.23 6.47 -7.42
C ASP A 50 -31.88 5.49 -8.41
N GLN A 51 -32.41 6.00 -9.53
CA GLN A 51 -33.07 5.21 -10.58
C GLN A 51 -32.97 5.87 -11.97
N LYS A 52 -32.62 5.06 -12.98
CA LYS A 52 -32.45 5.52 -14.37
C LYS A 52 -32.98 4.49 -15.36
N THR A 53 -33.70 4.95 -16.39
CA THR A 53 -34.16 4.10 -17.51
C THR A 53 -33.42 4.47 -18.78
N VAL A 54 -32.87 3.48 -19.49
CA VAL A 54 -32.13 3.66 -20.75
C VAL A 54 -32.65 2.72 -21.84
N THR A 55 -32.72 3.19 -23.10
CA THR A 55 -33.09 2.36 -24.25
C THR A 55 -31.86 1.70 -24.86
N TRP A 56 -32.04 0.60 -25.60
CA TRP A 56 -30.92 -0.10 -26.24
C TRP A 56 -30.20 0.75 -27.30
N GLU A 57 -30.91 1.66 -27.99
CA GLU A 57 -30.28 2.62 -28.89
C GLU A 57 -29.40 3.61 -28.11
N TRP A 58 -29.86 4.06 -26.94
CA TRP A 58 -29.05 4.91 -26.07
C TRP A 58 -27.81 4.17 -25.54
N MET A 59 -27.98 2.94 -25.07
CA MET A 59 -26.87 2.10 -24.59
C MET A 59 -25.80 1.91 -25.67
N ARG A 60 -26.19 1.52 -26.90
CA ARG A 60 -25.28 1.42 -28.06
C ARG A 60 -24.52 2.72 -28.37
N ASP A 61 -25.20 3.86 -28.28
CA ASP A 61 -24.66 5.15 -28.72
C ASP A 61 -23.89 5.92 -27.63
N ASN A 62 -23.95 5.49 -26.36
CA ASN A 62 -23.41 6.23 -25.20
C ASN A 62 -22.57 5.37 -24.23
N LEU A 63 -22.61 4.04 -24.31
CA LEU A 63 -21.84 3.13 -23.45
C LEU A 63 -20.96 2.17 -24.29
N PRO A 64 -19.93 1.54 -23.68
CA PRO A 64 -19.11 0.54 -24.37
C PRO A 64 -19.97 -0.59 -24.95
N VAL A 65 -19.72 -0.92 -26.22
CA VAL A 65 -20.34 -2.09 -26.86
C VAL A 65 -19.47 -3.32 -26.57
N LYS A 66 -20.03 -4.27 -25.82
CA LYS A 66 -19.40 -5.56 -25.50
C LYS A 66 -19.85 -6.60 -26.56
N GLY A 67 -18.89 -7.37 -27.08
CA GLY A 67 -19.09 -8.21 -28.27
C GLY A 67 -18.91 -7.46 -29.60
N ASP A 68 -18.57 -8.19 -30.66
CA ASP A 68 -18.17 -7.66 -31.97
C ASP A 68 -19.17 -7.93 -33.11
N GLY A 69 -20.17 -8.81 -32.89
CA GLY A 69 -21.05 -9.31 -33.94
C GLY A 69 -20.38 -10.26 -34.96
N GLU A 70 -19.21 -10.83 -34.63
CA GLU A 70 -18.52 -11.87 -35.43
C GLU A 70 -18.00 -13.07 -34.60
N THR A 71 -17.77 -12.92 -33.31
CA THR A 71 -17.31 -13.96 -32.38
C THR A 71 -18.51 -14.74 -31.81
N MET A 72 -18.46 -16.07 -31.91
CA MET A 72 -19.58 -16.95 -31.54
C MET A 72 -19.49 -17.45 -30.09
N TYR A 73 -20.52 -17.17 -29.29
CA TYR A 73 -20.62 -17.60 -27.90
C TYR A 73 -21.71 -18.67 -27.71
N TYR A 74 -21.46 -19.63 -26.81
CA TYR A 74 -22.35 -20.74 -26.49
C TYR A 74 -22.68 -20.77 -24.98
N THR A 75 -23.75 -21.46 -24.59
CA THR A 75 -23.96 -21.82 -23.18
C THR A 75 -24.58 -23.21 -23.01
N GLN A 76 -24.18 -23.92 -21.95
CA GLN A 76 -24.52 -25.32 -21.80
C GLN A 76 -25.88 -25.56 -21.13
N GLY A 77 -26.64 -26.48 -21.71
CA GLY A 77 -27.88 -26.99 -21.16
C GLY A 77 -27.68 -28.00 -20.03
N PRO A 78 -28.75 -28.46 -19.38
CA PRO A 78 -28.66 -29.66 -18.56
C PRO A 78 -28.25 -30.84 -19.45
N ILE A 79 -27.27 -31.61 -18.99
CA ILE A 79 -26.79 -32.81 -19.66
C ILE A 79 -27.49 -34.02 -19.06
N PHE A 80 -27.99 -34.91 -19.92
CA PHE A 80 -28.64 -36.16 -19.53
C PHE A 80 -27.79 -37.35 -20.00
N GLU A 81 -27.84 -38.48 -19.27
CA GLU A 81 -27.05 -39.70 -19.51
C GLU A 81 -26.90 -40.10 -20.99
N GLY A 82 -27.97 -40.03 -21.78
CA GLY A 82 -27.92 -40.36 -23.20
C GLY A 82 -27.12 -39.39 -24.07
N ALA A 83 -27.18 -38.08 -23.78
CA ALA A 83 -26.40 -37.07 -24.49
C ALA A 83 -24.92 -37.09 -24.08
N TRP A 84 -24.62 -37.57 -22.87
CA TRP A 84 -23.26 -37.88 -22.44
C TRP A 84 -22.70 -39.10 -23.18
N GLU A 85 -23.39 -40.24 -23.14
CA GLU A 85 -22.97 -41.49 -23.81
C GLU A 85 -22.84 -41.35 -25.34
N ASP A 86 -23.60 -40.45 -25.98
CA ASP A 86 -23.46 -40.14 -27.42
C ASP A 86 -22.13 -39.43 -27.77
N VAL A 87 -21.46 -38.79 -26.80
CA VAL A 87 -20.17 -38.06 -26.97
C VAL A 87 -19.00 -38.80 -26.32
N HIS A 88 -19.20 -39.30 -25.10
CA HIS A 88 -18.23 -39.98 -24.24
C HIS A 88 -18.61 -41.46 -23.99
N PRO A 89 -18.67 -42.31 -25.04
CA PRO A 89 -19.30 -43.63 -25.00
C PRO A 89 -18.56 -44.62 -24.09
N GLY A 90 -19.23 -45.07 -23.03
CA GLY A 90 -18.69 -45.99 -22.04
C GLY A 90 -17.88 -45.35 -20.91
N GLU A 91 -17.82 -44.01 -20.85
CA GLU A 91 -17.25 -43.27 -19.73
C GLU A 91 -18.30 -43.09 -18.60
N PRO A 92 -17.88 -42.92 -17.32
CA PRO A 92 -18.82 -42.63 -16.24
C PRO A 92 -19.59 -41.33 -16.52
N TYR A 93 -20.91 -41.35 -16.35
CA TYR A 93 -21.75 -40.16 -16.55
C TYR A 93 -21.36 -39.02 -15.62
N ASP A 94 -21.00 -37.89 -16.20
CA ASP A 94 -20.88 -36.60 -15.52
C ASP A 94 -21.97 -35.64 -16.03
N ALA A 95 -22.60 -34.90 -15.12
CA ALA A 95 -23.61 -33.89 -15.43
C ALA A 95 -23.01 -32.48 -15.55
N TRP A 96 -21.82 -32.25 -14.99
CA TRP A 96 -21.09 -30.98 -15.03
C TRP A 96 -20.25 -30.81 -16.29
N ASN A 97 -19.75 -31.91 -16.86
CA ASN A 97 -18.93 -31.97 -18.07
C ASN A 97 -17.72 -31.01 -18.12
N PRO A 98 -16.58 -31.39 -17.49
CA PRO A 98 -15.36 -30.57 -17.46
C PRO A 98 -14.70 -30.23 -18.81
N THR A 99 -15.06 -30.89 -19.92
CA THR A 99 -14.56 -30.58 -21.28
C THR A 99 -15.53 -29.69 -22.08
N GLU A 100 -16.72 -29.45 -21.54
CA GLU A 100 -17.75 -28.53 -22.06
C GLU A 100 -18.14 -28.75 -23.53
N ASP A 101 -18.03 -29.98 -24.01
CA ASP A 101 -18.25 -30.41 -25.40
C ASP A 101 -19.67 -30.94 -25.70
N VAL A 102 -20.40 -31.42 -24.68
CA VAL A 102 -21.74 -32.00 -24.83
C VAL A 102 -22.81 -30.91 -24.98
N ASN A 103 -23.73 -31.12 -25.93
CA ASN A 103 -24.98 -30.36 -26.12
C ASN A 103 -24.82 -28.87 -26.51
N LEU A 104 -23.71 -28.51 -27.18
CA LEU A 104 -23.46 -27.15 -27.69
C LEU A 104 -24.21 -26.82 -29.00
N GLU A 105 -24.23 -27.74 -29.97
CA GLU A 105 -24.73 -27.50 -31.35
C GLU A 105 -26.23 -27.13 -31.42
N TYR A 106 -26.97 -27.30 -30.32
CA TYR A 106 -28.38 -26.90 -30.19
C TYR A 106 -28.61 -25.72 -29.21
N LYS A 107 -27.53 -25.11 -28.70
CA LYS A 107 -27.52 -23.95 -27.78
C LYS A 107 -26.49 -22.89 -28.16
N ASP A 108 -26.37 -22.67 -29.46
CA ASP A 108 -25.79 -21.47 -30.04
C ASP A 108 -26.48 -20.21 -29.48
N HIS A 109 -25.71 -19.19 -29.09
CA HIS A 109 -26.20 -17.88 -28.63
C HIS A 109 -25.77 -16.71 -29.54
N GLY A 110 -25.15 -17.03 -30.69
CA GLY A 110 -24.93 -16.10 -31.78
C GLY A 110 -23.74 -15.18 -31.59
N GLU A 111 -23.43 -14.45 -32.66
CA GLU A 111 -22.46 -13.36 -32.64
C GLU A 111 -23.18 -12.07 -32.19
N PHE A 112 -23.30 -11.88 -30.88
CA PHE A 112 -24.09 -10.79 -30.31
C PHE A 112 -23.29 -9.50 -30.08
N MET A 113 -24.02 -8.42 -29.84
CA MET A 113 -23.51 -7.18 -29.26
C MET A 113 -24.46 -6.72 -28.14
N GLY A 114 -23.88 -6.15 -27.09
CA GLY A 114 -24.59 -5.70 -25.90
C GLY A 114 -23.85 -4.62 -25.13
N THR A 115 -24.30 -4.37 -23.92
CA THR A 115 -23.69 -3.44 -22.96
C THR A 115 -23.52 -4.15 -21.62
N ASP A 116 -22.44 -3.85 -20.90
CA ASP A 116 -22.12 -4.53 -19.66
C ASP A 116 -23.14 -4.26 -18.55
N VAL A 117 -23.34 -5.20 -17.63
CA VAL A 117 -24.14 -4.97 -16.43
C VAL A 117 -23.39 -4.04 -15.48
N MET A 118 -22.04 -4.05 -15.49
CA MET A 118 -21.21 -3.09 -14.77
C MET A 118 -21.47 -1.66 -15.25
N ASP A 119 -21.23 -1.41 -16.55
CA ASP A 119 -21.50 -0.14 -17.25
C ASP A 119 -22.95 0.39 -17.06
N LEU A 120 -23.89 -0.50 -16.70
CA LEU A 120 -25.29 -0.17 -16.41
C LEU A 120 -25.57 0.10 -14.93
N CYS A 121 -24.87 -0.56 -14.00
CA CYS A 121 -24.98 -0.30 -12.56
C CYS A 121 -24.35 1.05 -12.19
N ASP A 122 -23.22 1.38 -12.81
CA ASP A 122 -22.51 2.66 -12.63
C ASP A 122 -23.38 3.88 -12.96
N LEU A 123 -24.39 3.69 -13.82
CA LEU A 123 -25.36 4.72 -14.18
C LEU A 123 -26.18 5.29 -13.00
N VAL A 124 -26.24 4.59 -11.87
CA VAL A 124 -26.99 4.95 -10.63
C VAL A 124 -26.10 4.89 -9.37
N GLY A 125 -24.78 5.10 -9.52
CA GLY A 125 -23.83 5.09 -8.39
C GLY A 125 -23.23 3.72 -8.07
N GLY A 126 -23.21 2.80 -9.05
CA GLY A 126 -22.51 1.53 -8.98
C GLY A 126 -23.04 0.56 -7.92
N ALA A 127 -22.39 -0.59 -7.79
CA ALA A 127 -22.59 -1.52 -6.68
C ALA A 127 -21.25 -1.79 -5.99
N ASP A 128 -21.22 -1.79 -4.65
CA ASP A 128 -20.04 -2.18 -3.88
C ASP A 128 -19.73 -3.67 -4.14
N PRO A 129 -18.56 -4.05 -4.68
CA PRO A 129 -18.26 -5.45 -5.00
C PRO A 129 -18.30 -6.41 -3.79
N GLU A 130 -17.95 -5.92 -2.59
CA GLU A 130 -17.80 -6.73 -1.38
C GLU A 130 -19.10 -6.82 -0.57
N GLU A 131 -19.93 -5.76 -0.57
CA GLU A 131 -21.18 -5.70 0.23
C GLU A 131 -22.49 -5.75 -0.59
N ASP A 132 -22.58 -5.15 -1.79
CA ASP A 132 -23.84 -5.03 -2.54
C ASP A 132 -24.22 -6.32 -3.30
N THR A 133 -25.53 -6.51 -3.56
CA THR A 133 -26.01 -7.57 -4.48
C THR A 133 -26.81 -7.02 -5.65
N ILE A 134 -26.62 -7.62 -6.83
CA ILE A 134 -27.23 -7.18 -8.10
C ILE A 134 -28.30 -8.18 -8.53
N THR A 135 -29.55 -7.72 -8.59
CA THR A 135 -30.70 -8.42 -9.14
C THR A 135 -30.92 -8.04 -10.60
N ILE A 136 -30.88 -9.00 -11.52
CA ILE A 136 -31.35 -8.83 -12.91
C ILE A 136 -32.74 -9.46 -13.04
N LYS A 137 -33.70 -8.69 -13.54
CA LYS A 137 -35.13 -9.03 -13.54
C LYS A 137 -35.76 -8.86 -14.93
N ALA A 138 -36.54 -9.88 -15.30
CA ALA A 138 -37.31 -9.95 -16.52
C ALA A 138 -38.73 -9.40 -16.35
N LYS A 139 -39.30 -8.97 -17.47
CA LYS A 139 -40.65 -8.40 -17.59
C LYS A 139 -41.80 -9.37 -17.26
N ASP A 140 -41.53 -10.66 -17.17
CA ASP A 140 -42.48 -11.68 -16.73
C ASP A 140 -42.40 -12.01 -15.23
N GLY A 141 -41.42 -11.43 -14.52
CA GLY A 141 -41.17 -11.63 -13.10
C GLY A 141 -40.08 -12.66 -12.76
N LEU A 142 -39.44 -13.30 -13.73
CA LEU A 142 -38.22 -14.07 -13.49
C LEU A 142 -37.12 -13.11 -13.02
N LYS A 143 -36.53 -13.35 -11.84
CA LYS A 143 -35.33 -12.63 -11.36
C LYS A 143 -34.22 -13.57 -10.95
N LYS A 144 -32.99 -13.07 -11.03
CA LYS A 144 -31.75 -13.68 -10.53
C LYS A 144 -30.96 -12.62 -9.78
N THR A 145 -30.21 -13.03 -8.76
CA THR A 145 -29.47 -12.15 -7.86
C THR A 145 -28.11 -12.80 -7.59
N TRP A 146 -27.06 -11.99 -7.57
CA TRP A 146 -25.66 -12.38 -7.34
C TRP A 146 -24.95 -11.31 -6.48
N PRO A 147 -23.80 -11.59 -5.86
CA PRO A 147 -22.91 -10.56 -5.34
C PRO A 147 -22.48 -9.62 -6.46
N ALA A 148 -22.21 -8.35 -6.14
CA ALA A 148 -21.70 -7.38 -7.11
C ALA A 148 -20.33 -7.78 -7.69
N ASP A 149 -19.46 -8.44 -6.92
CA ASP A 149 -18.18 -8.99 -7.39
C ASP A 149 -18.29 -9.80 -8.70
N TYR A 150 -19.33 -10.61 -8.89
CA TYR A 150 -19.51 -11.41 -10.12
C TYR A 150 -19.82 -10.57 -11.37
N VAL A 151 -20.12 -9.27 -11.19
CA VAL A 151 -20.30 -8.28 -12.27
C VAL A 151 -19.06 -7.41 -12.43
N TYR A 152 -18.43 -6.97 -11.34
CA TYR A 152 -17.30 -6.04 -11.35
C TYR A 152 -15.93 -6.72 -11.52
N ASN A 153 -15.72 -7.89 -10.92
CA ASN A 153 -14.49 -8.71 -11.03
C ASN A 153 -14.76 -10.10 -11.66
N PRO A 154 -15.44 -10.20 -12.82
CA PRO A 154 -15.89 -11.47 -13.36
C PRO A 154 -14.73 -12.43 -13.65
N ASN A 155 -14.84 -13.67 -13.16
CA ASN A 155 -13.89 -14.75 -13.50
C ASN A 155 -13.79 -14.88 -15.04
N PRO A 156 -12.59 -14.95 -15.66
CA PRO A 156 -12.44 -15.02 -17.13
C PRO A 156 -13.17 -16.19 -17.82
N ARG A 157 -13.56 -17.22 -17.07
CA ARG A 157 -14.47 -18.30 -17.50
C ARG A 157 -15.91 -17.82 -17.75
N GLN A 158 -16.43 -17.00 -16.84
CA GLN A 158 -17.68 -16.27 -17.02
C GLN A 158 -17.53 -15.16 -18.07
N GLY A 159 -16.46 -14.37 -17.95
CA GLY A 159 -16.35 -13.07 -18.61
C GLY A 159 -17.45 -12.09 -18.15
N PRO A 160 -17.53 -10.90 -18.75
CA PRO A 160 -18.49 -9.89 -18.32
C PRO A 160 -19.95 -10.34 -18.49
N MET A 161 -20.80 -9.93 -17.55
CA MET A 161 -22.25 -10.06 -17.63
C MET A 161 -22.80 -9.00 -18.58
N VAL A 162 -23.42 -9.37 -19.69
CA VAL A 162 -23.80 -8.41 -20.74
C VAL A 162 -25.28 -8.51 -21.11
N ILE A 163 -25.94 -7.35 -21.17
CA ILE A 163 -27.30 -7.20 -21.68
C ILE A 163 -27.23 -7.03 -23.21
N ALA A 164 -27.43 -8.14 -23.93
CA ALA A 164 -27.39 -8.16 -25.39
C ALA A 164 -28.65 -7.55 -26.02
N TRP A 165 -28.43 -6.69 -27.03
CA TRP A 165 -29.47 -6.00 -27.79
C TRP A 165 -29.34 -6.20 -29.32
N TYR A 166 -28.33 -6.94 -29.79
CA TYR A 166 -28.17 -7.41 -31.16
C TYR A 166 -27.67 -8.85 -31.16
N HIS A 167 -28.07 -9.65 -32.15
CA HIS A 167 -27.64 -11.04 -32.32
C HIS A 167 -27.45 -11.37 -33.81
N GLY A 168 -26.21 -11.43 -34.27
CA GLY A 168 -25.82 -11.98 -35.56
C GLY A 168 -26.37 -11.25 -36.79
N LYS A 169 -25.74 -11.49 -37.94
CA LYS A 169 -26.10 -10.81 -39.21
C LYS A 169 -27.44 -11.29 -39.79
N ASP A 170 -27.97 -12.41 -39.30
CA ASP A 170 -29.23 -13.03 -39.74
C ASP A 170 -30.43 -12.78 -38.80
N ILE A 171 -30.25 -12.25 -37.57
CA ILE A 171 -31.36 -11.99 -36.62
C ILE A 171 -31.44 -10.51 -36.19
N GLY A 172 -30.32 -9.78 -36.17
CA GLY A 172 -30.30 -8.32 -36.07
C GLY A 172 -30.62 -7.77 -34.68
N THR A 173 -31.23 -6.58 -34.63
CA THR A 173 -31.45 -5.83 -33.38
C THR A 173 -32.77 -6.16 -32.68
N VAL A 174 -32.86 -5.82 -31.39
CA VAL A 174 -34.13 -5.85 -30.62
C VAL A 174 -35.19 -5.01 -31.34
N GLY A 175 -36.27 -5.65 -31.77
CA GLY A 175 -37.40 -5.00 -32.45
C GLY A 175 -37.43 -5.18 -33.96
N GLU A 176 -36.33 -5.62 -34.59
CA GLU A 176 -36.31 -6.02 -36.00
C GLU A 176 -36.71 -7.51 -36.13
N ASP A 177 -35.78 -8.43 -35.85
CA ASP A 177 -36.09 -9.87 -35.79
C ASP A 177 -35.53 -10.62 -34.55
N PHE A 178 -34.81 -9.94 -33.66
CA PHE A 178 -34.51 -10.43 -32.30
C PHE A 178 -35.75 -10.33 -31.39
N ARG A 179 -36.76 -11.18 -31.70
CA ARG A 179 -38.15 -11.11 -31.22
C ARG A 179 -38.38 -11.48 -29.75
N GLN A 180 -37.33 -11.60 -28.93
CA GLN A 180 -37.42 -12.05 -27.53
C GLN A 180 -36.86 -11.06 -26.49
N GLY A 181 -36.66 -9.80 -26.88
CA GLY A 181 -36.22 -8.73 -25.97
C GLY A 181 -34.77 -8.87 -25.53
N MET A 182 -34.27 -7.87 -24.81
CA MET A 182 -32.90 -7.89 -24.27
C MET A 182 -32.68 -9.08 -23.33
N ARG A 183 -31.46 -9.61 -23.35
CA ARG A 183 -31.11 -10.86 -22.66
C ARG A 183 -29.70 -10.80 -22.08
N LEU A 184 -29.55 -11.33 -20.87
CA LEU A 184 -28.27 -11.53 -20.21
C LEU A 184 -27.49 -12.70 -20.85
N TYR A 185 -26.27 -12.42 -21.27
CA TYR A 185 -25.25 -13.41 -21.64
C TYR A 185 -23.94 -13.17 -20.87
N PHE A 186 -23.02 -14.12 -20.99
CA PHE A 186 -21.74 -14.16 -20.29
C PHE A 186 -20.65 -14.38 -21.35
N LEU A 187 -19.69 -13.47 -21.46
CA LEU A 187 -18.71 -13.43 -22.55
C LEU A 187 -17.39 -14.09 -22.13
N GLY A 188 -17.43 -15.39 -21.81
CA GLY A 188 -16.25 -16.14 -21.35
C GLY A 188 -15.05 -15.90 -22.26
N GLU A 189 -13.98 -15.35 -21.69
CA GLU A 189 -12.75 -15.00 -22.41
C GLU A 189 -11.92 -16.25 -22.75
N THR A 190 -12.08 -17.30 -21.94
CA THR A 190 -11.51 -18.63 -22.20
C THR A 190 -12.29 -19.40 -23.27
N THR A 191 -11.63 -20.41 -23.83
CA THR A 191 -12.25 -21.37 -24.76
C THR A 191 -12.04 -22.80 -24.28
N ASN A 192 -12.97 -23.69 -24.61
CA ASN A 192 -12.82 -25.13 -24.36
C ASN A 192 -11.79 -25.78 -25.31
N GLU A 193 -11.51 -27.08 -25.17
CA GLU A 193 -10.48 -27.76 -25.99
C GLU A 193 -10.71 -27.70 -27.51
N ALA A 194 -11.93 -27.41 -27.95
CA ALA A 194 -12.28 -27.24 -29.37
C ALA A 194 -12.12 -25.78 -29.86
N GLY A 195 -11.74 -24.84 -29.00
CA GLY A 195 -11.58 -23.42 -29.33
C GLY A 195 -12.90 -22.64 -29.39
N MET A 196 -13.94 -23.09 -28.69
CA MET A 196 -15.23 -22.39 -28.59
C MET A 196 -15.36 -21.63 -27.27
N HIS A 197 -15.92 -20.42 -27.31
CA HIS A 197 -16.25 -19.64 -26.11
C HIS A 197 -17.57 -20.16 -25.53
N VAL A 198 -17.51 -20.87 -24.40
CA VAL A 198 -18.66 -21.57 -23.82
C VAL A 198 -18.85 -21.13 -22.38
N TRP A 199 -19.99 -20.51 -22.06
CA TRP A 199 -20.44 -20.42 -20.66
C TRP A 199 -21.08 -21.75 -20.27
N GLY A 200 -20.25 -22.72 -19.89
CA GLY A 200 -20.66 -24.09 -19.65
C GLY A 200 -20.98 -24.40 -18.20
N ASN A 201 -21.43 -25.64 -17.95
CA ASN A 201 -21.82 -26.05 -16.60
C ASN A 201 -20.58 -26.13 -15.69
N TRP A 202 -19.42 -26.46 -16.25
CA TRP A 202 -18.15 -26.51 -15.52
C TRP A 202 -17.61 -25.10 -15.25
N ASP A 203 -17.70 -24.18 -16.20
CA ASP A 203 -17.32 -22.79 -15.97
C ASP A 203 -18.23 -22.11 -14.93
N MET A 204 -19.51 -22.49 -14.82
CA MET A 204 -20.38 -22.10 -13.69
C MET A 204 -19.93 -22.72 -12.35
N HIS A 205 -19.42 -23.96 -12.35
CA HIS A 205 -18.93 -24.66 -11.14
C HIS A 205 -17.60 -24.06 -10.63
N GLU A 206 -16.70 -23.65 -11.52
CA GLU A 206 -15.38 -23.11 -11.17
C GLU A 206 -15.35 -21.58 -11.04
N SER A 207 -16.45 -20.87 -11.38
CA SER A 207 -16.54 -19.40 -11.28
C SER A 207 -17.36 -18.89 -10.10
N TRP A 208 -18.34 -19.64 -9.61
CA TRP A 208 -19.28 -19.20 -8.57
C TRP A 208 -19.35 -20.19 -7.41
N ASP A 209 -19.73 -19.71 -6.23
CA ASP A 209 -20.07 -20.53 -5.07
C ASP A 209 -21.35 -21.37 -5.27
N GLU A 210 -21.43 -22.49 -4.53
CA GLU A 210 -22.46 -23.54 -4.71
C GLU A 210 -23.91 -23.03 -4.59
N GLU A 211 -24.16 -21.95 -3.84
CA GLU A 211 -25.51 -21.40 -3.70
C GLU A 211 -26.02 -20.63 -4.94
N TYR A 212 -25.12 -20.14 -5.79
CA TYR A 212 -25.46 -19.45 -7.04
C TYR A 212 -25.57 -20.42 -8.24
N TRP A 213 -25.13 -21.67 -8.08
CA TRP A 213 -25.25 -22.71 -9.11
C TRP A 213 -26.72 -23.02 -9.45
N TYR A 214 -27.07 -22.97 -10.74
CA TYR A 214 -28.44 -23.25 -11.16
C TYR A 214 -28.69 -24.71 -11.55
N TYR A 215 -29.61 -25.35 -10.85
CA TYR A 215 -30.09 -26.69 -11.15
C TYR A 215 -31.44 -26.70 -11.88
N TYR A 216 -31.43 -27.08 -13.15
CA TYR A 216 -32.63 -27.42 -13.90
C TYR A 216 -33.39 -28.57 -13.22
N GLN A 217 -34.66 -28.33 -12.93
CA GLN A 217 -35.55 -29.20 -12.14
C GLN A 217 -34.98 -29.59 -10.76
N GLY A 218 -34.04 -28.80 -10.20
CA GLY A 218 -33.40 -29.09 -8.91
C GLY A 218 -32.54 -30.35 -8.90
N THR A 219 -32.07 -30.82 -10.07
CA THR A 219 -31.25 -32.04 -10.19
C THR A 219 -30.05 -31.92 -11.13
N TYR A 220 -30.20 -31.22 -12.26
CA TYR A 220 -29.17 -31.16 -13.31
C TYR A 220 -28.59 -29.74 -13.40
N PRO A 221 -27.28 -29.52 -13.30
CA PRO A 221 -26.71 -28.18 -13.46
C PRO A 221 -27.02 -27.63 -14.86
N SER A 222 -27.22 -26.31 -14.97
CA SER A 222 -27.30 -25.64 -16.27
C SER A 222 -26.96 -24.16 -16.23
N ALA A 223 -25.80 -23.81 -16.77
CA ALA A 223 -25.38 -22.42 -17.02
C ALA A 223 -26.40 -21.65 -17.88
N SER A 224 -27.04 -22.31 -18.85
CA SER A 224 -28.10 -21.69 -19.66
C SER A 224 -29.35 -21.23 -18.89
N GLY A 225 -29.50 -21.64 -17.62
CA GLY A 225 -30.65 -21.29 -16.76
C GLY A 225 -30.46 -20.06 -15.86
N VAL A 226 -29.30 -19.41 -15.93
CA VAL A 226 -29.05 -18.09 -15.33
C VAL A 226 -29.09 -16.93 -16.34
N SER A 227 -29.09 -17.25 -17.65
CA SER A 227 -29.28 -16.29 -18.73
C SER A 227 -30.73 -15.75 -18.76
N VAL A 228 -30.99 -14.66 -18.03
CA VAL A 228 -32.30 -13.99 -17.94
C VAL A 228 -32.69 -13.35 -19.28
N GLN A 229 -33.87 -13.66 -19.79
CA GLN A 229 -34.42 -13.15 -21.07
C GLN A 229 -35.59 -12.20 -20.83
N MET A 230 -35.84 -11.24 -21.73
CA MET A 230 -36.78 -10.12 -21.53
C MET A 230 -36.41 -9.24 -20.33
N VAL A 231 -35.12 -8.96 -20.14
CA VAL A 231 -34.59 -8.11 -19.06
C VAL A 231 -35.24 -6.72 -19.15
N SER A 232 -35.85 -6.28 -18.05
CA SER A 232 -36.52 -4.97 -17.91
C SER A 232 -35.99 -4.14 -16.75
N ASP A 233 -35.42 -4.78 -15.73
CA ASP A 233 -34.93 -4.09 -14.55
C ASP A 233 -33.59 -4.68 -14.10
N ILE A 234 -32.70 -3.82 -13.62
CA ILE A 234 -31.51 -4.17 -12.84
C ILE A 234 -31.68 -3.44 -11.49
N ILE A 235 -31.48 -4.14 -10.38
CA ILE A 235 -31.72 -3.60 -9.04
C ILE A 235 -30.48 -3.92 -8.20
N ILE A 236 -29.82 -2.88 -7.71
CA ILE A 236 -28.70 -2.96 -6.78
C ILE A 236 -29.29 -2.84 -5.38
N HIS A 237 -28.99 -3.82 -4.53
CA HIS A 237 -29.36 -3.87 -3.13
C HIS A 237 -28.10 -3.51 -2.33
N SER A 238 -28.15 -2.41 -1.57
CA SER A 238 -26.96 -1.87 -0.89
C SER A 238 -27.16 -1.62 0.59
N GLU A 239 -26.09 -1.76 1.38
CA GLU A 239 -26.13 -1.67 2.85
C GLU A 239 -26.26 -0.23 3.40
N ILE A 240 -26.45 0.76 2.52
CA ILE A 240 -26.64 2.19 2.83
C ILE A 240 -27.97 2.43 3.60
N ASP A 241 -27.91 3.22 4.68
CA ASP A 241 -29.06 3.54 5.54
C ASP A 241 -30.04 4.56 4.88
N PRO A 242 -31.37 4.30 4.90
CA PRO A 242 -32.36 5.17 4.27
C PRO A 242 -32.51 6.56 4.90
N ASP A 243 -32.17 6.78 6.18
CA ASP A 243 -32.30 8.10 6.84
C ASP A 243 -31.21 9.11 6.38
N GLN A 244 -30.22 8.68 5.58
CA GLN A 244 -29.38 9.59 4.78
C GLN A 244 -30.21 10.39 3.73
N GLY A 245 -31.40 9.89 3.35
CA GLY A 245 -32.31 10.48 2.36
C GLY A 245 -33.21 11.63 2.84
N GLY A 246 -32.72 12.57 3.68
CA GLY A 246 -33.56 13.54 4.40
C GLY A 246 -33.22 15.04 4.26
N SER A 247 -33.82 15.75 3.30
CA SER A 247 -33.55 17.19 3.07
C SER A 247 -34.01 18.14 4.20
N SER A 248 -33.15 19.11 4.56
CA SER A 248 -33.54 20.36 5.24
C SER A 248 -33.15 21.59 4.39
N SER A 249 -33.76 22.77 4.63
CA SER A 249 -34.02 23.74 3.54
C SER A 249 -33.84 25.23 3.84
N GLY A 250 -33.34 25.97 2.83
CA GLY A 250 -33.27 27.44 2.75
C GLY A 250 -31.83 27.99 2.79
N ASP A 251 -31.34 28.79 1.84
CA ASP A 251 -32.02 29.41 0.68
C ASP A 251 -31.03 29.70 -0.49
N GLY A 252 -31.40 29.31 -1.71
CA GLY A 252 -30.89 29.88 -2.98
C GLY A 252 -29.42 29.68 -3.44
N GLY A 253 -28.98 28.47 -3.83
CA GLY A 253 -27.71 28.32 -4.58
C GLY A 253 -27.26 26.90 -4.95
N SER A 254 -27.65 26.43 -6.15
CA SER A 254 -27.24 25.18 -6.84
C SER A 254 -25.97 24.44 -6.36
N SER A 255 -26.13 23.18 -5.93
CA SER A 255 -25.06 22.17 -5.89
C SER A 255 -25.58 20.76 -6.25
N ARG A 256 -24.78 20.05 -7.06
CA ARG A 256 -24.76 18.58 -7.23
C ARG A 256 -23.45 18.09 -6.56
N PRO A 257 -23.26 16.79 -6.25
CA PRO A 257 -21.94 16.27 -5.87
C PRO A 257 -20.90 16.58 -6.95
N ARG A 258 -19.62 16.69 -6.55
CA ARG A 258 -18.48 17.06 -7.41
C ARG A 258 -17.17 16.50 -6.87
N GLY A 259 -16.84 15.29 -7.29
CA GLY A 259 -15.45 14.93 -7.59
C GLY A 259 -15.14 15.30 -9.04
N LEU A 260 -13.86 15.30 -9.40
CA LEU A 260 -13.39 15.63 -10.75
C LEU A 260 -12.22 14.73 -11.16
N GLU A 261 -12.40 14.01 -12.27
CA GLU A 261 -11.41 13.16 -12.93
C GLU A 261 -10.34 13.99 -13.67
N GLY A 262 -9.11 13.47 -13.76
CA GLY A 262 -7.96 14.14 -14.39
C GLY A 262 -7.57 13.66 -15.78
N ALA A 263 -6.78 14.49 -16.48
CA ALA A 263 -6.36 14.28 -17.87
C ALA A 263 -4.84 14.43 -18.09
N GLU A 264 -4.40 14.24 -19.35
CA GLU A 264 -3.00 14.39 -19.73
C GLU A 264 -2.62 15.85 -20.06
N LEU A 265 -1.68 16.42 -19.30
CA LEU A 265 -1.05 17.70 -19.61
C LEU A 265 -0.17 17.54 -20.88
N THR A 266 -0.44 18.34 -21.90
CA THR A 266 0.17 18.15 -23.23
C THR A 266 1.61 18.67 -23.27
N ARG A 267 2.60 17.79 -23.52
CA ARG A 267 4.01 18.20 -23.77
C ARG A 267 4.12 19.05 -25.05
N THR A 268 4.43 20.35 -24.92
CA THR A 268 4.55 21.28 -26.08
C THR A 268 5.92 21.91 -26.28
N LEU A 269 6.75 21.99 -25.24
CA LEU A 269 8.06 22.64 -25.30
C LEU A 269 9.12 21.74 -24.66
N HIS A 270 10.27 21.62 -25.31
CA HIS A 270 11.44 20.94 -24.78
C HIS A 270 12.71 21.50 -25.43
N GLY A 271 13.88 21.29 -24.81
CA GLY A 271 15.16 21.72 -25.38
C GLY A 271 16.34 21.43 -24.47
N THR A 272 17.53 21.68 -25.00
CA THR A 272 18.82 21.58 -24.28
C THR A 272 19.59 22.88 -24.46
N VAL A 273 20.14 23.43 -23.37
CA VAL A 273 20.88 24.69 -23.37
C VAL A 273 21.95 24.68 -22.28
N ASN A 274 23.00 25.50 -22.42
CA ASN A 274 23.83 25.88 -21.27
C ASN A 274 23.13 27.06 -20.58
N GLY A 275 22.72 26.86 -19.32
CA GLY A 275 21.80 27.79 -18.66
C GLY A 275 21.00 27.21 -17.50
N SER A 276 19.93 27.93 -17.18
CA SER A 276 19.00 27.68 -16.09
C SER A 276 17.54 27.94 -16.51
N VAL A 277 16.60 27.31 -15.81
CA VAL A 277 15.15 27.56 -15.93
C VAL A 277 14.70 28.48 -14.80
N ALA A 278 13.84 29.44 -15.12
CA ALA A 278 13.17 30.30 -14.16
C ALA A 278 11.65 30.24 -14.34
N LEU A 279 10.92 29.99 -13.25
CA LEU A 279 9.47 30.08 -13.16
C LEU A 279 9.13 31.31 -12.30
N ILE A 280 8.51 32.33 -12.89
CA ILE A 280 8.24 33.61 -12.23
C ILE A 280 6.74 33.88 -12.20
N ARG A 281 6.13 33.71 -11.03
CA ARG A 281 4.73 34.10 -10.75
C ARG A 281 4.55 35.62 -10.90
N THR A 282 3.42 36.04 -11.46
CA THR A 282 3.00 37.45 -11.47
C THR A 282 2.53 37.90 -10.09
N ALA A 283 2.91 39.10 -9.66
CA ALA A 283 2.45 39.69 -8.41
C ALA A 283 1.21 40.58 -8.62
N GLY A 284 0.14 40.27 -7.90
CA GLY A 284 -1.16 40.95 -7.87
C GLY A 284 -2.18 40.08 -7.13
N GLU A 285 -3.30 40.66 -6.70
CA GLU A 285 -4.43 39.91 -6.14
C GLU A 285 -5.29 39.32 -7.28
N THR A 286 -5.97 38.20 -7.00
CA THR A 286 -6.91 37.55 -7.93
C THR A 286 -8.08 38.48 -8.24
N GLN A 287 -8.47 38.58 -9.52
CA GLN A 287 -9.37 39.61 -10.02
C GLN A 287 -10.47 39.01 -10.90
N THR A 288 -11.72 39.10 -10.44
CA THR A 288 -12.90 38.92 -11.30
C THR A 288 -13.16 40.20 -12.08
N ILE A 289 -13.34 40.08 -13.39
CA ILE A 289 -13.60 41.19 -14.32
C ILE A 289 -14.80 40.90 -15.22
N GLU A 290 -15.61 41.92 -15.48
CA GLU A 290 -16.75 41.84 -16.40
C GLU A 290 -16.33 42.10 -17.86
N ALA A 291 -17.20 41.73 -18.80
CA ALA A 291 -17.03 41.98 -20.23
C ALA A 291 -16.69 43.45 -20.55
N GLY A 292 -15.44 43.68 -20.99
CA GLY A 292 -14.90 45.01 -21.28
C GLY A 292 -13.93 45.58 -20.25
N GLU A 293 -13.87 45.03 -19.03
CA GLU A 293 -12.98 45.46 -17.95
C GLU A 293 -11.55 44.89 -18.08
N THR A 294 -10.63 45.31 -17.22
CA THR A 294 -9.19 45.00 -17.35
C THR A 294 -8.53 44.75 -15.99
N ALA A 295 -8.15 43.49 -15.77
CA ALA A 295 -7.34 43.07 -14.64
C ALA A 295 -5.88 43.53 -14.81
N ARG A 296 -5.20 43.74 -13.69
CA ARG A 296 -3.83 44.29 -13.65
C ARG A 296 -2.95 43.47 -12.72
N PHE A 297 -1.86 42.98 -13.26
CA PHE A 297 -0.81 42.25 -12.55
C PHE A 297 0.54 42.88 -12.84
N SER A 298 1.56 42.48 -12.08
CA SER A 298 2.94 42.91 -12.30
C SER A 298 3.88 41.72 -12.48
N LEU A 299 4.82 41.85 -13.42
CA LEU A 299 5.77 40.78 -13.78
C LEU A 299 7.20 41.28 -13.60
N ASN A 300 8.00 40.58 -12.79
CA ASN A 300 9.36 40.99 -12.46
C ASN A 300 10.38 40.31 -13.39
N THR A 301 10.81 41.00 -14.45
CA THR A 301 11.80 40.50 -15.42
C THR A 301 13.24 40.91 -15.06
N THR A 302 13.50 41.42 -13.86
CA THR A 302 14.78 42.08 -13.50
C THR A 302 15.99 41.16 -13.61
N GLY A 303 15.86 39.87 -13.29
CA GLY A 303 16.93 38.88 -13.37
C GLY A 303 17.07 38.15 -14.71
N LEU A 304 16.21 38.43 -15.69
CA LEU A 304 16.19 37.72 -16.97
C LEU A 304 17.18 38.34 -17.97
N GLU A 305 18.45 37.96 -17.85
CA GLU A 305 19.48 38.24 -18.85
C GLU A 305 19.59 37.06 -19.84
N ASN A 306 19.99 37.32 -21.09
CA ASN A 306 20.26 36.28 -22.11
C ASN A 306 19.18 35.18 -22.26
N VAL A 307 17.90 35.56 -22.26
CA VAL A 307 16.77 34.64 -22.45
C VAL A 307 16.83 34.00 -23.84
N GLU A 308 16.82 32.68 -23.90
CA GLU A 308 16.68 31.90 -25.14
C GLU A 308 15.20 31.76 -25.53
N THR A 309 14.38 31.31 -24.57
CA THR A 309 12.95 31.05 -24.72
C THR A 309 12.20 31.65 -23.53
N ALA A 310 11.08 32.31 -23.78
CA ALA A 310 10.17 32.78 -22.73
C ALA A 310 8.71 32.57 -23.16
N ARG A 311 7.90 31.99 -22.28
CA ARG A 311 6.47 31.78 -22.49
C ARG A 311 5.71 32.18 -21.22
N LEU A 312 4.72 33.05 -21.39
CA LEU A 312 3.84 33.51 -20.32
C LEU A 312 2.54 32.72 -20.37
N TYR A 313 2.20 32.11 -19.24
CA TYR A 313 0.92 31.45 -19.00
C TYR A 313 0.05 32.36 -18.15
N LEU A 314 -1.19 32.58 -18.57
CA LEU A 314 -2.21 33.23 -17.75
C LEU A 314 -3.25 32.21 -17.32
N PHE A 315 -3.68 32.28 -16.07
CA PHE A 315 -4.62 31.33 -15.46
C PHE A 315 -5.91 32.04 -15.05
N GLY A 316 -7.04 31.46 -15.42
CA GLY A 316 -8.36 31.93 -15.01
C GLY A 316 -9.38 30.81 -14.85
N THR A 317 -10.56 31.22 -14.40
CA THR A 317 -11.73 30.36 -14.19
C THR A 317 -13.03 31.15 -14.45
N ASN A 318 -14.16 30.46 -14.61
CA ASN A 318 -15.52 31.03 -14.67
C ASN A 318 -15.88 31.89 -15.92
N ASN A 319 -15.30 31.66 -17.10
CA ASN A 319 -15.75 32.29 -18.36
C ASN A 319 -17.14 31.77 -18.81
N THR A 320 -18.19 32.48 -18.41
CA THR A 320 -19.60 32.05 -18.43
C THR A 320 -20.33 32.13 -19.78
N ALA A 321 -19.61 32.15 -20.91
CA ALA A 321 -20.22 32.28 -22.23
C ALA A 321 -21.10 31.07 -22.62
N LYS A 322 -22.41 31.30 -22.78
CA LYS A 322 -23.39 30.25 -23.13
C LYS A 322 -23.22 29.75 -24.57
N GLY A 323 -22.42 28.69 -24.70
CA GLY A 323 -22.05 28.03 -25.94
C GLY A 323 -20.65 28.45 -26.40
N ASP A 324 -19.79 27.47 -26.66
CA ASP A 324 -18.47 27.58 -27.27
C ASP A 324 -17.70 28.89 -26.98
N ALA A 325 -17.43 29.17 -25.70
CA ALA A 325 -16.53 30.27 -25.30
C ALA A 325 -15.22 30.16 -26.09
N LYS A 326 -14.77 31.27 -26.69
CA LYS A 326 -13.79 31.25 -27.75
C LYS A 326 -12.39 31.53 -27.21
N ARG A 327 -11.43 30.88 -27.86
CA ARG A 327 -9.99 31.07 -27.74
C ARG A 327 -9.49 32.53 -27.79
N GLU A 328 -10.32 33.50 -28.18
CA GLU A 328 -9.94 34.92 -28.36
C GLU A 328 -10.68 35.89 -27.41
N ASP A 329 -11.42 35.40 -26.41
CA ASP A 329 -12.28 36.25 -25.54
C ASP A 329 -11.52 37.13 -24.52
N ILE A 330 -10.18 37.11 -24.52
CA ILE A 330 -9.33 38.06 -23.77
C ILE A 330 -8.22 38.68 -24.65
N SER A 331 -7.75 39.89 -24.28
CA SER A 331 -6.49 40.45 -24.80
C SER A 331 -5.50 40.86 -23.71
N ALA A 332 -4.35 40.19 -23.71
CA ALA A 332 -3.22 40.47 -22.83
C ALA A 332 -2.23 41.48 -23.45
N HIS A 333 -1.73 42.39 -22.63
CA HIS A 333 -0.73 43.39 -23.00
C HIS A 333 0.38 43.43 -21.94
N LEU A 334 1.64 43.35 -22.39
CA LEU A 334 2.82 43.57 -21.56
C LEU A 334 3.31 45.01 -21.78
N ASP A 335 3.01 45.87 -20.82
CA ASP A 335 2.97 47.34 -20.92
C ASP A 335 2.21 47.78 -22.19
N SER A 336 2.91 48.36 -23.18
CA SER A 336 2.29 48.81 -24.45
C SER A 336 2.28 47.76 -25.57
N GLN A 337 2.79 46.54 -25.33
CA GLN A 337 2.85 45.49 -26.34
C GLN A 337 1.69 44.50 -26.15
N ARG A 338 0.73 44.50 -27.09
CA ARG A 338 -0.26 43.42 -27.19
C ARG A 338 0.45 42.09 -27.47
N LEU A 339 0.07 41.05 -26.72
CA LEU A 339 0.58 39.70 -26.90
C LEU A 339 -0.25 38.94 -27.94
N SER A 340 0.40 38.01 -28.65
CA SER A 340 -0.25 37.08 -29.57
C SER A 340 -0.42 35.74 -28.86
N LEU A 341 -1.65 35.21 -28.82
CA LEU A 341 -1.92 33.93 -28.19
C LEU A 341 -1.32 32.79 -29.03
N THR A 342 -0.41 32.03 -28.43
CA THR A 342 0.20 30.84 -29.04
C THR A 342 -0.74 29.65 -28.88
N ASN A 343 -1.13 29.34 -27.64
CA ASN A 343 -1.91 28.15 -27.31
C ASN A 343 -2.97 28.45 -26.23
N TYR A 344 -3.94 27.56 -26.08
CA TYR A 344 -5.05 27.71 -25.15
C TYR A 344 -5.57 26.33 -24.75
N TYR A 345 -5.79 26.16 -23.45
CA TYR A 345 -6.35 24.96 -22.82
C TYR A 345 -7.55 25.35 -21.97
N ALA A 346 -8.56 24.50 -21.93
CA ALA A 346 -9.67 24.64 -21.01
C ALA A 346 -10.31 23.30 -20.67
N ASP A 347 -10.55 23.07 -19.39
CA ASP A 347 -11.51 22.09 -18.88
C ASP A 347 -12.83 22.80 -18.50
N ARG A 348 -13.94 22.06 -18.49
CA ARG A 348 -15.29 22.49 -18.07
C ARG A 348 -16.03 21.45 -17.23
N GLY A 349 -15.37 20.38 -16.79
CA GLY A 349 -15.96 19.27 -16.06
C GLY A 349 -17.04 18.49 -16.85
N PRO A 350 -17.54 17.37 -16.30
CA PRO A 350 -18.32 16.37 -17.05
C PRO A 350 -19.69 16.85 -17.56
N ASN A 351 -20.21 17.98 -17.08
CA ASN A 351 -21.51 18.53 -17.50
C ASN A 351 -21.41 19.78 -18.40
N GLY A 352 -20.24 20.43 -18.51
CA GLY A 352 -20.08 21.72 -19.19
C GLY A 352 -20.78 22.93 -18.53
N ASP A 353 -21.55 22.71 -17.45
CA ASP A 353 -22.17 23.72 -16.58
C ASP A 353 -21.23 24.25 -15.47
N SER A 354 -20.05 23.62 -15.29
CA SER A 354 -19.05 24.03 -14.29
C SER A 354 -18.24 25.26 -14.74
N PRO A 355 -17.52 25.94 -13.83
CA PRO A 355 -16.52 26.93 -14.20
C PRO A 355 -15.55 26.37 -15.25
N ALA A 356 -15.36 27.10 -16.36
CA ALA A 356 -14.31 26.75 -17.31
C ALA A 356 -12.96 27.12 -16.69
N VAL A 357 -12.11 26.12 -16.43
CA VAL A 357 -10.74 26.31 -15.92
C VAL A 357 -9.83 26.52 -17.13
N GLU A 358 -9.25 27.71 -17.29
CA GLU A 358 -8.67 28.16 -18.58
C GLU A 358 -7.20 28.60 -18.43
N THR A 359 -6.33 28.14 -19.35
CA THR A 359 -4.91 28.53 -19.44
C THR A 359 -4.62 29.12 -20.83
N TRP A 360 -4.12 30.35 -20.87
CA TRP A 360 -3.71 31.04 -22.11
C TRP A 360 -2.18 31.15 -22.21
N CYS A 361 -1.59 30.59 -23.27
CA CYS A 361 -0.13 30.56 -23.49
C CYS A 361 0.31 31.61 -24.51
N TYR A 362 1.28 32.45 -24.16
CA TYR A 362 1.83 33.52 -25.01
C TYR A 362 3.35 33.40 -25.14
N ASP A 363 3.87 33.17 -26.35
CA ASP A 363 5.31 33.28 -26.61
C ASP A 363 5.77 34.74 -26.49
N LEU A 364 6.82 34.97 -25.69
CA LEU A 364 7.42 36.29 -25.51
C LEU A 364 8.74 36.39 -26.30
N PRO A 365 9.11 37.60 -26.77
CA PRO A 365 10.37 37.79 -27.46
C PRO A 365 11.56 37.60 -26.51
N ALA A 366 12.62 36.92 -26.97
CA ALA A 366 13.90 36.72 -26.26
C ALA A 366 14.56 38.01 -25.72
N THR A 367 14.16 39.18 -26.23
CA THR A 367 14.57 40.50 -25.69
C THR A 367 13.47 41.10 -24.82
N LEU A 368 13.25 40.52 -23.64
CA LEU A 368 12.37 41.09 -22.60
C LEU A 368 13.00 42.37 -22.00
N PRO A 369 12.31 43.53 -22.03
CA PRO A 369 12.75 44.69 -21.26
C PRO A 369 12.74 44.41 -19.76
N ARG A 370 13.73 44.94 -19.04
CA ARG A 370 14.00 44.62 -17.63
C ARG A 370 13.17 45.46 -16.65
N GLY A 371 12.90 44.91 -15.47
CA GLY A 371 12.28 45.59 -14.33
C GLY A 371 10.95 44.98 -13.92
N ILE A 372 10.16 45.74 -13.15
CA ILE A 372 8.74 45.42 -12.90
C ILE A 372 7.93 45.94 -14.10
N ARG A 373 7.14 45.07 -14.71
CA ARG A 373 6.38 45.29 -15.96
C ARG A 373 4.88 45.25 -15.67
N SER A 374 4.10 46.13 -16.30
CA SER A 374 2.64 46.09 -16.22
C SER A 374 2.12 44.96 -17.10
N LEU A 375 1.31 44.05 -16.54
CA LEU A 375 0.56 43.04 -17.29
C LEU A 375 -0.93 43.40 -17.21
N GLU A 376 -1.50 43.80 -18.34
CA GLU A 376 -2.90 44.22 -18.44
C GLU A 376 -3.68 43.17 -19.24
N VAL A 377 -4.69 42.56 -18.60
CA VAL A 377 -5.50 41.50 -19.20
C VAL A 377 -6.93 42.00 -19.29
N LYS A 378 -7.42 42.22 -20.51
CA LYS A 378 -8.75 42.75 -20.78
C LYS A 378 -9.71 41.63 -21.19
N SER A 379 -10.91 41.60 -20.62
CA SER A 379 -12.02 40.80 -21.14
C SER A 379 -12.56 41.44 -22.42
N ASP A 380 -12.51 40.71 -23.53
CA ASP A 380 -13.03 41.09 -24.86
C ASP A 380 -14.27 40.26 -25.27
N GLY A 381 -14.74 39.38 -24.37
CA GLY A 381 -15.92 38.53 -24.55
C GLY A 381 -17.26 39.28 -24.66
N PRO A 382 -18.36 38.55 -24.92
CA PRO A 382 -19.69 39.13 -25.06
C PRO A 382 -20.21 39.72 -23.74
N ALA A 383 -21.11 40.71 -23.81
CA ALA A 383 -21.78 41.22 -22.61
C ALA A 383 -22.53 40.10 -21.87
N GLU A 384 -22.53 40.16 -20.53
CA GLU A 384 -23.00 39.12 -19.60
C GLU A 384 -22.01 37.95 -19.36
N THR A 385 -20.71 38.10 -19.68
CA THR A 385 -19.64 37.20 -19.19
C THR A 385 -18.75 37.83 -18.10
N SER A 386 -18.65 37.11 -16.98
CA SER A 386 -17.62 37.29 -15.95
C SER A 386 -16.38 36.45 -16.29
N LEU A 387 -15.21 36.84 -15.78
CA LEU A 387 -13.99 36.01 -15.80
C LEU A 387 -13.16 36.28 -14.55
N THR A 388 -12.73 35.24 -13.82
CA THR A 388 -11.77 35.36 -12.72
C THR A 388 -10.35 35.04 -13.22
N LEU A 389 -9.39 35.91 -12.90
CA LEU A 389 -7.97 35.75 -13.26
C LEU A 389 -7.10 35.71 -12.00
N TYR A 390 -6.33 34.63 -11.84
CA TYR A 390 -5.35 34.46 -10.75
C TYR A 390 -4.00 35.15 -11.06
N GLY A 391 -3.83 35.63 -12.29
CA GLY A 391 -2.58 36.16 -12.84
C GLY A 391 -1.94 35.14 -13.78
N GLY A 392 -0.66 34.82 -13.56
CA GLY A 392 0.07 33.87 -14.39
C GLY A 392 1.47 33.52 -13.92
N VAL A 393 2.16 32.70 -14.71
CA VAL A 393 3.58 32.32 -14.54
C VAL A 393 4.32 32.54 -15.85
N LEU A 394 5.48 33.19 -15.77
CA LEU A 394 6.45 33.25 -16.85
C LEU A 394 7.44 32.09 -16.69
N PHE A 395 7.43 31.16 -17.63
CA PHE A 395 8.54 30.22 -17.85
C PHE A 395 9.60 30.90 -18.72
N ALA A 396 10.85 30.93 -18.26
CA ALA A 396 11.96 31.49 -19.00
C ALA A 396 13.20 30.59 -18.93
N VAL A 397 13.87 30.45 -20.07
CA VAL A 397 15.12 29.70 -20.24
C VAL A 397 16.25 30.72 -20.40
N VAL A 398 17.15 30.78 -19.42
CA VAL A 398 18.19 31.79 -19.25
C VAL A 398 19.53 31.18 -19.60
N ARG A 399 20.27 31.74 -20.57
CA ARG A 399 21.62 31.26 -20.91
C ARG A 399 22.67 31.72 -19.92
N ASP A 400 23.45 30.77 -19.42
CA ASP A 400 24.68 31.00 -18.66
C ASP A 400 25.79 30.03 -19.11
N ASP A 401 27.04 30.40 -18.83
CA ASP A 401 28.23 29.66 -19.25
C ASP A 401 28.69 28.66 -18.17
N HIS A 402 27.77 28.07 -17.38
CA HIS A 402 28.13 27.32 -16.16
C HIS A 402 27.57 25.89 -16.05
N ARG A 403 26.45 25.57 -16.69
CA ARG A 403 25.80 24.26 -16.56
C ARG A 403 25.00 23.89 -17.80
N GLY A 404 25.10 22.63 -18.24
CA GLY A 404 24.16 22.07 -19.21
C GLY A 404 22.82 21.73 -18.55
N ILE A 405 21.71 22.03 -19.22
CA ILE A 405 20.37 21.55 -18.84
C ILE A 405 19.61 21.03 -20.06
N SER A 406 18.84 19.97 -19.85
CA SER A 406 17.68 19.63 -20.69
C SER A 406 16.40 19.93 -19.92
N TYR A 407 15.38 20.44 -20.61
CA TYR A 407 14.10 20.79 -20.01
C TYR A 407 12.92 20.37 -20.89
N TRP A 408 11.78 20.13 -20.25
CA TRP A 408 10.50 19.81 -20.86
C TRP A 408 9.38 20.54 -20.14
N VAL A 409 8.34 20.97 -20.87
CA VAL A 409 7.13 21.57 -20.34
C VAL A 409 5.91 20.89 -20.96
N ALA A 410 5.04 20.42 -20.08
CA ALA A 410 3.66 20.05 -20.37
C ALA A 410 2.72 21.18 -19.94
N GLU A 411 1.76 21.49 -20.81
CA GLU A 411 0.81 22.60 -20.66
C GLU A 411 -0.62 22.06 -20.66
N GLY A 412 -1.47 22.61 -19.79
CA GLY A 412 -2.87 22.23 -19.72
C GLY A 412 -3.73 23.21 -18.92
N ALA A 413 -4.97 22.79 -18.71
CA ALA A 413 -5.91 23.33 -17.75
C ALA A 413 -6.83 22.16 -17.42
N ASP A 414 -6.69 21.62 -16.21
CA ASP A 414 -7.28 20.36 -15.79
C ASP A 414 -7.72 20.54 -14.34
N ALA A 415 -8.97 20.21 -14.00
CA ALA A 415 -9.50 20.40 -12.65
C ALA A 415 -9.74 19.03 -12.02
N VAL A 416 -9.02 18.71 -10.94
CA VAL A 416 -9.14 17.42 -10.25
C VAL A 416 -9.46 17.60 -8.78
N GLU A 417 -10.29 16.69 -8.25
CA GLU A 417 -10.70 16.67 -6.85
C GLU A 417 -11.19 15.26 -6.51
N ALA A 418 -10.52 14.61 -5.56
CA ALA A 418 -10.93 13.31 -5.03
C ALA A 418 -12.12 13.54 -4.09
N ASP A 419 -13.25 12.93 -4.41
CA ASP A 419 -14.49 12.99 -3.65
C ASP A 419 -15.09 11.59 -3.63
N PRO A 420 -14.77 10.78 -2.60
CA PRO A 420 -15.37 9.46 -2.43
C PRO A 420 -16.91 9.49 -2.42
N SER A 421 -17.52 10.60 -1.95
CA SER A 421 -18.98 10.78 -1.97
C SER A 421 -19.56 11.06 -3.36
N ALA A 422 -18.71 11.31 -4.35
CA ALA A 422 -19.04 11.44 -5.77
C ALA A 422 -18.47 10.31 -6.65
N GLY A 423 -17.82 9.30 -6.05
CA GLY A 423 -17.22 8.18 -6.78
C GLY A 423 -15.94 8.50 -7.54
N VAL A 424 -15.21 9.56 -7.16
CA VAL A 424 -13.91 9.90 -7.76
C VAL A 424 -12.81 9.63 -6.73
N ASP A 425 -12.07 8.55 -6.93
CA ASP A 425 -10.89 8.19 -6.14
C ASP A 425 -9.62 8.98 -6.55
N GLU A 426 -8.51 8.67 -5.89
CA GLU A 426 -7.22 9.33 -6.10
C GLU A 426 -6.61 9.07 -7.49
N GLU A 427 -6.72 7.86 -8.05
CA GLU A 427 -6.20 7.56 -9.39
C GLU A 427 -7.07 8.22 -10.49
N ALA A 428 -8.38 8.29 -10.27
CA ALA A 428 -9.30 9.05 -11.09
C ALA A 428 -9.01 10.56 -11.02
N ALA A 429 -8.78 11.11 -9.83
CA ALA A 429 -8.44 12.52 -9.60
C ALA A 429 -6.97 12.88 -9.91
N THR A 430 -6.36 12.24 -10.92
CA THR A 430 -4.94 12.40 -11.26
C THR A 430 -4.71 13.04 -12.64
N SER A 431 -4.11 14.25 -12.66
CA SER A 431 -3.50 14.83 -13.87
C SER A 431 -2.14 14.19 -14.17
N LYS A 432 -1.87 13.78 -15.42
CA LYS A 432 -0.65 13.01 -15.80
C LYS A 432 0.17 13.75 -16.88
N ALA A 433 1.50 13.60 -16.90
CA ALA A 433 2.39 14.26 -17.87
C ALA A 433 3.58 13.36 -18.29
N TRP A 434 3.75 13.10 -19.58
CA TRP A 434 4.76 12.16 -20.12
C TRP A 434 5.94 12.89 -20.81
N PHE A 435 7.16 12.57 -20.37
CA PHE A 435 8.45 12.99 -20.92
C PHE A 435 9.21 11.76 -21.50
N PRO A 436 8.88 11.31 -22.74
CA PRO A 436 9.39 10.05 -23.30
C PRO A 436 10.83 10.11 -23.81
N ASP A 437 11.39 11.31 -23.96
CA ASP A 437 12.66 11.52 -24.67
C ASP A 437 13.87 10.95 -23.89
N GLU A 438 14.90 10.48 -24.60
CA GLU A 438 16.08 9.85 -23.98
C GLU A 438 16.91 10.85 -23.14
N ILE A 439 17.32 10.42 -21.94
CA ILE A 439 18.08 11.21 -20.96
C ILE A 439 19.44 10.53 -20.70
N PRO A 440 20.59 11.19 -21.03
CA PRO A 440 21.93 10.62 -20.83
C PRO A 440 22.30 10.39 -19.35
N ARG A 441 22.00 9.19 -18.83
CA ARG A 441 22.13 8.86 -17.40
C ARG A 441 23.55 9.00 -16.83
N ASP A 442 24.58 8.76 -17.64
CA ASP A 442 25.99 8.92 -17.23
C ASP A 442 26.44 10.40 -17.11
N GLY A 443 25.65 11.35 -17.65
CA GLY A 443 25.93 12.78 -17.61
C GLY A 443 25.05 13.58 -16.65
N ALA A 444 23.94 13.02 -16.17
CA ALA A 444 23.01 13.69 -15.27
C ALA A 444 23.61 13.89 -13.86
N ILE A 445 23.55 15.12 -13.36
CA ILE A 445 24.11 15.51 -12.05
C ILE A 445 23.04 15.84 -11.00
N ASP A 446 21.90 16.37 -11.44
CA ASP A 446 20.69 16.60 -10.65
C ASP A 446 19.47 16.69 -11.58
N ALA A 447 18.29 16.33 -11.09
CA ALA A 447 17.02 16.45 -11.80
C ALA A 447 15.93 16.97 -10.87
N ARG A 448 15.04 17.80 -11.41
CA ARG A 448 13.95 18.44 -10.67
C ARG A 448 12.68 18.45 -11.49
N VAL A 449 11.55 18.39 -10.82
CA VAL A 449 10.25 18.68 -11.41
C VAL A 449 9.57 19.85 -10.70
N PHE A 450 8.76 20.57 -11.47
CA PHE A 450 7.88 21.61 -10.97
C PHE A 450 6.45 21.33 -11.42
N SER A 451 5.49 21.41 -10.50
CA SER A 451 4.06 21.50 -10.83
C SER A 451 3.57 22.92 -10.57
N VAL A 452 2.63 23.40 -11.38
CA VAL A 452 1.95 24.68 -11.20
C VAL A 452 0.44 24.45 -11.22
N ALA A 453 -0.22 24.87 -10.16
CA ALA A 453 -1.67 24.76 -9.99
C ALA A 453 -2.28 26.07 -9.45
N THR A 454 -3.59 26.20 -9.57
CA THR A 454 -4.44 27.14 -8.80
C THR A 454 -5.46 26.32 -8.00
N GLY A 455 -6.17 26.90 -7.03
CA GLY A 455 -7.06 26.15 -6.11
C GLY A 455 -6.35 25.40 -4.98
N ALA A 456 -5.16 24.86 -5.25
CA ALA A 456 -4.42 23.97 -4.34
C ALA A 456 -4.11 24.60 -2.97
N SER A 457 -4.62 23.96 -1.91
CA SER A 457 -4.54 24.38 -0.52
C SER A 457 -3.65 23.51 0.38
N GLY A 458 -3.20 22.35 -0.10
CA GLY A 458 -2.07 21.55 0.42
C GLY A 458 -1.92 21.48 1.94
N ASN A 459 -2.87 20.84 2.62
CA ASN A 459 -2.87 20.68 4.08
C ASN A 459 -3.52 19.36 4.52
N ASP A 460 -3.51 19.06 5.82
CA ASP A 460 -4.00 17.79 6.39
C ASP A 460 -5.49 17.50 6.12
N THR A 461 -6.29 18.52 5.76
CA THR A 461 -7.72 18.42 5.41
C THR A 461 -8.01 18.75 3.94
N SER A 462 -6.99 19.01 3.13
CA SER A 462 -7.09 19.27 1.69
C SER A 462 -5.77 18.82 1.09
N THR A 463 -5.59 17.50 1.01
CA THR A 463 -4.30 16.90 0.68
C THR A 463 -4.14 16.75 -0.83
N ASN A 464 -2.96 17.08 -1.33
CA ASN A 464 -2.51 16.78 -2.69
C ASN A 464 -1.23 15.96 -2.69
N CYS A 465 -0.98 15.24 -3.78
CA CYS A 465 0.25 14.52 -4.03
C CYS A 465 0.82 14.87 -5.41
N LEU A 466 2.13 15.01 -5.47
CA LEU A 466 2.91 14.98 -6.71
C LEU A 466 3.70 13.67 -6.71
N THR A 467 3.59 12.87 -7.77
CA THR A 467 4.50 11.74 -8.02
C THR A 467 5.37 11.95 -9.25
N PHE A 468 6.56 11.36 -9.21
CA PHE A 468 7.43 11.21 -10.36
C PHE A 468 8.04 9.81 -10.34
N GLN A 469 7.57 8.96 -11.25
CA GLN A 469 7.88 7.52 -11.22
C GLN A 469 7.46 6.90 -9.89
N ASP A 470 8.41 6.36 -9.12
CA ASP A 470 8.20 5.74 -7.81
C ASP A 470 8.43 6.73 -6.63
N GLY A 471 8.63 8.01 -6.93
CA GLY A 471 8.82 9.08 -5.95
C GLY A 471 7.52 9.82 -5.68
N GLU A 472 7.27 10.17 -4.43
CA GLU A 472 5.99 10.62 -3.90
C GLU A 472 6.20 11.81 -2.94
N TRP A 473 5.49 12.92 -3.16
CA TRP A 473 5.61 14.14 -2.36
C TRP A 473 4.25 14.79 -2.12
N MET A 474 3.78 14.71 -0.87
CA MET A 474 2.52 15.30 -0.44
C MET A 474 2.64 16.83 -0.27
N ASN A 475 1.53 17.54 -0.48
CA ASN A 475 1.32 18.95 -0.15
C ASN A 475 2.42 19.90 -0.66
N LEU A 476 3.02 19.61 -1.82
CA LEU A 476 3.93 20.53 -2.50
C LEU A 476 3.19 21.72 -3.14
N LEU A 477 1.86 21.66 -3.24
CA LEU A 477 1.03 22.75 -3.76
C LEU A 477 0.23 23.36 -2.61
N ASP A 478 0.76 24.39 -1.96
CA ASP A 478 0.32 24.89 -0.64
C ASP A 478 -0.22 26.34 -0.60
N ALA A 479 -0.34 27.00 -1.76
CA ALA A 479 -0.56 28.45 -1.80
C ALA A 479 -1.98 28.91 -1.42
N GLY A 480 -2.96 28.01 -1.36
CA GLY A 480 -4.37 28.26 -1.03
C GLY A 480 -5.25 28.61 -2.23
N GLU A 481 -6.56 28.34 -2.10
CA GLU A 481 -7.61 28.48 -3.13
C GLU A 481 -7.43 29.63 -4.14
N GLU A 482 -7.28 30.87 -3.66
CA GLU A 482 -7.22 32.07 -4.51
C GLU A 482 -5.82 32.33 -5.14
N ASN A 483 -4.85 31.43 -4.98
CA ASN A 483 -3.46 31.65 -5.36
C ASN A 483 -2.92 30.69 -6.44
N ILE A 484 -1.86 31.13 -7.10
CA ILE A 484 -1.02 30.26 -7.95
C ILE A 484 0.04 29.59 -7.06
N SER A 485 -0.01 28.27 -6.99
CA SER A 485 0.99 27.44 -6.32
C SER A 485 2.06 26.93 -7.30
N ILE A 486 3.28 26.72 -6.81
CA ILE A 486 4.42 26.18 -7.57
C ILE A 486 5.19 25.20 -6.69
N GLY A 487 4.89 23.91 -6.81
CA GLY A 487 5.59 22.85 -6.09
C GLY A 487 6.88 22.44 -6.80
N GLU A 488 7.95 22.19 -6.05
CA GLU A 488 9.26 21.75 -6.56
C GLU A 488 9.71 20.45 -5.86
N ALA A 489 10.09 19.44 -6.64
CA ALA A 489 10.64 18.18 -6.15
C ALA A 489 12.00 17.87 -6.80
N GLU A 490 12.91 17.28 -6.02
CA GLU A 490 14.16 16.68 -6.51
C GLU A 490 13.86 15.23 -6.92
N VAL A 491 14.24 14.82 -8.13
CA VAL A 491 13.85 13.53 -8.72
C VAL A 491 15.02 12.70 -9.23
N THR A 492 16.26 13.03 -8.85
CA THR A 492 17.49 12.43 -9.39
C THR A 492 17.56 10.92 -9.18
N SER A 493 17.11 10.42 -8.02
CA SER A 493 17.10 8.99 -7.71
C SER A 493 15.99 8.20 -8.44
N TYR A 494 14.99 8.90 -8.98
CA TYR A 494 13.83 8.32 -9.65
C TYR A 494 13.93 8.37 -11.19
N LEU A 495 14.87 9.16 -11.73
CA LEU A 495 15.04 9.43 -13.15
C LEU A 495 15.35 8.17 -13.98
N LYS A 496 14.43 7.80 -14.88
CA LYS A 496 14.63 6.77 -15.91
C LYS A 496 15.35 7.36 -17.14
N SER A 497 15.97 6.51 -17.96
CA SER A 497 16.70 6.92 -19.17
C SER A 497 15.82 7.32 -20.36
N SER A 498 14.52 7.05 -20.28
CA SER A 498 13.43 7.49 -21.15
C SER A 498 12.13 7.40 -20.33
N ASP A 499 10.99 7.77 -20.91
CA ASP A 499 9.66 7.48 -20.35
C ASP A 499 9.51 7.91 -18.88
N ASN A 500 9.75 9.21 -18.69
CA ASN A 500 9.59 9.87 -17.41
C ASN A 500 8.17 10.43 -17.26
N THR A 501 7.45 9.93 -16.27
CA THR A 501 6.07 10.36 -15.98
C THR A 501 6.03 11.12 -14.67
N LEU A 502 5.39 12.29 -14.71
CA LEU A 502 4.92 13.03 -13.55
C LEU A 502 3.41 12.87 -13.45
N ALA A 503 2.89 12.79 -12.23
CA ALA A 503 1.47 12.91 -11.96
C ALA A 503 1.20 13.84 -10.77
N VAL A 504 0.02 14.44 -10.74
CA VAL A 504 -0.45 15.32 -9.66
C VAL A 504 -1.90 14.98 -9.37
N PHE A 505 -2.21 14.66 -8.11
CA PHE A 505 -3.54 14.20 -7.73
C PHE A 505 -4.02 14.73 -6.38
N SER A 506 -5.33 14.72 -6.24
CA SER A 506 -6.04 14.99 -5.00
C SER A 506 -6.09 13.70 -4.15
N VAL A 507 -5.95 13.83 -2.83
CA VAL A 507 -5.80 12.72 -1.89
C VAL A 507 -6.88 12.81 -0.81
N SER A 508 -7.58 11.70 -0.56
CA SER A 508 -8.82 11.63 0.20
C SER A 508 -8.73 10.62 1.34
N TYR A 509 -8.54 11.11 2.57
CA TYR A 509 -8.61 10.29 3.78
C TYR A 509 -10.02 10.36 4.37
N ASP A 510 -10.93 9.54 3.83
CA ASP A 510 -12.37 9.45 4.16
C ASP A 510 -13.23 10.71 3.88
N GLU A 511 -12.61 11.90 3.73
CA GLU A 511 -13.23 13.15 3.28
C GLU A 511 -12.68 13.60 1.91
N ARG A 512 -13.22 14.71 1.35
CA ARG A 512 -12.74 15.28 0.07
C ARG A 512 -11.28 15.72 0.16
N GLY A 513 -10.53 15.47 -0.92
CA GLY A 513 -9.15 15.94 -1.07
C GLY A 513 -9.05 17.40 -1.51
N ASP A 514 -7.84 17.83 -1.88
CA ASP A 514 -7.59 19.19 -2.37
C ASP A 514 -8.23 19.46 -3.74
N TYR A 515 -8.71 20.68 -3.97
CA TYR A 515 -9.24 21.12 -5.26
C TYR A 515 -8.13 21.70 -6.13
N LEU A 516 -7.71 20.95 -7.16
CA LEU A 516 -6.52 21.25 -7.95
C LEU A 516 -6.88 21.67 -9.38
N GLU A 517 -6.77 22.97 -9.68
CA GLU A 517 -6.71 23.45 -11.07
C GLU A 517 -5.27 23.30 -11.59
N ASN A 518 -4.88 22.10 -12.04
CA ASN A 518 -3.55 21.78 -12.55
C ASN A 518 -3.29 22.46 -13.91
N ARG A 519 -2.15 23.17 -14.03
CA ARG A 519 -1.85 24.07 -15.17
C ARG A 519 -0.60 23.69 -15.97
N LEU A 520 0.50 23.38 -15.30
CA LEU A 520 1.79 23.09 -15.94
C LEU A 520 2.55 21.99 -15.18
N ALA A 521 3.28 21.17 -15.92
CA ALA A 521 4.32 20.30 -15.37
C ALA A 521 5.64 20.53 -16.12
N VAL A 522 6.73 20.71 -15.38
CA VAL A 522 8.07 20.99 -15.94
C VAL A 522 9.07 19.96 -15.41
N LEU A 523 9.83 19.32 -16.29
CA LEU A 523 11.00 18.51 -15.92
C LEU A 523 12.27 19.27 -16.32
N VAL A 524 13.27 19.34 -15.44
CA VAL A 524 14.58 19.93 -15.69
C VAL A 524 15.67 18.99 -15.21
N VAL A 525 16.59 18.61 -16.11
CA VAL A 525 17.73 17.73 -15.82
C VAL A 525 19.02 18.49 -16.07
N GLY A 526 19.84 18.64 -15.03
CA GLY A 526 21.21 19.15 -15.12
C GLY A 526 22.17 18.10 -15.64
N THR A 527 23.00 18.49 -16.61
CA THR A 527 24.07 17.65 -17.16
C THR A 527 25.44 18.29 -16.94
N ARG A 528 26.44 17.44 -16.73
CA ARG A 528 27.84 17.85 -16.65
C ARG A 528 28.36 18.22 -18.05
N GLU A 529 29.08 19.32 -18.15
CA GLU A 529 29.72 19.74 -19.40
C GLU A 529 30.79 18.72 -19.83
N GLU A 530 30.75 18.29 -21.11
CA GLU A 530 31.87 17.60 -21.74
C GLU A 530 32.97 18.62 -22.06
N GLU A 531 34.15 18.48 -21.45
CA GLU A 531 35.32 19.22 -21.95
C GLU A 531 35.56 18.86 -23.44
N PRO A 532 35.76 19.85 -24.34
CA PRO A 532 35.88 19.58 -25.76
C PRO A 532 37.11 18.71 -26.03
N THR A 533 36.86 17.46 -26.44
CA THR A 533 37.91 16.46 -26.67
C THR A 533 38.96 17.01 -27.64
N PRO A 534 40.23 17.17 -27.23
CA PRO A 534 41.25 17.77 -28.08
C PRO A 534 41.52 16.88 -29.30
N GLU A 535 41.54 17.47 -30.50
CA GLU A 535 41.80 16.74 -31.74
C GLU A 535 43.11 15.92 -31.64
N PRO A 536 43.09 14.63 -32.04
CA PRO A 536 44.28 13.78 -31.90
C PRO A 536 45.43 14.32 -32.76
N PRO A 537 46.62 14.58 -32.17
CA PRO A 537 47.71 15.25 -32.88
C PRO A 537 48.18 14.40 -34.06
N THR A 538 48.32 15.03 -35.24
CA THR A 538 48.63 14.34 -36.50
C THR A 538 50.04 13.74 -36.49
N VAL A 539 50.15 12.45 -36.13
CA VAL A 539 51.43 11.74 -36.05
C VAL A 539 52.05 11.57 -37.43
N GLN A 540 53.17 12.26 -37.69
CA GLN A 540 54.02 11.98 -38.85
C GLN A 540 54.92 10.77 -38.58
N THR A 541 54.68 9.68 -39.31
CA THR A 541 55.44 8.44 -39.18
C THR A 541 56.91 8.59 -39.62
N THR A 542 57.85 8.37 -38.71
CA THR A 542 59.24 8.02 -39.03
C THR A 542 59.71 6.83 -38.20
N ALA A 543 60.51 5.95 -38.79
CA ALA A 543 60.81 4.61 -38.27
C ALA A 543 62.22 4.51 -37.62
N PRO A 544 62.47 3.53 -36.72
CA PRO A 544 63.66 3.49 -35.86
C PRO A 544 64.87 2.78 -36.50
N PRO A 545 66.03 2.75 -35.81
CA PRO A 545 66.41 1.47 -35.20
C PRO A 545 67.11 1.50 -33.82
N THR A 546 66.66 0.60 -32.92
CA THR A 546 67.40 -0.52 -32.28
C THR A 546 68.87 -0.30 -31.86
N VAL A 547 69.35 -0.59 -30.63
CA VAL A 547 69.10 -1.72 -29.69
C VAL A 547 68.96 -1.19 -28.21
N GLN A 548 69.01 -1.90 -27.05
CA GLN A 548 69.54 -3.21 -26.58
C GLN A 548 68.55 -3.99 -25.66
N THR A 549 69.01 -5.10 -25.06
CA THR A 549 68.36 -6.05 -24.13
C THR A 549 68.94 -5.89 -22.69
N THR A 550 68.46 -6.48 -21.57
CA THR A 550 67.88 -7.81 -21.28
C THR A 550 67.01 -7.89 -19.99
N SER A 551 65.99 -8.78 -19.99
CA SER A 551 65.40 -9.62 -18.91
C SER A 551 65.36 -9.20 -17.42
N SER A 552 64.21 -9.44 -16.76
CA SER A 552 63.98 -9.35 -15.30
C SER A 552 63.36 -10.63 -14.69
N PRO A 553 63.70 -10.98 -13.42
CA PRO A 553 62.97 -11.93 -12.56
C PRO A 553 62.34 -11.25 -11.30
N PRO A 554 61.50 -11.96 -10.49
CA PRO A 554 60.45 -11.31 -9.67
C PRO A 554 60.66 -11.41 -8.12
N PRO A 555 59.67 -11.53 -7.20
CA PRO A 555 59.52 -10.57 -6.09
C PRO A 555 59.67 -11.17 -4.67
N THR A 556 59.65 -10.33 -3.62
CA THR A 556 59.44 -10.75 -2.20
C THR A 556 58.79 -9.63 -1.38
N THR A 557 58.17 -10.00 -0.24
CA THR A 557 57.20 -9.21 0.55
C THR A 557 57.77 -8.78 1.93
N ILE A 558 57.02 -7.92 2.66
CA ILE A 558 56.91 -7.77 4.15
C ILE A 558 57.33 -6.41 4.78
N GLN A 559 56.28 -5.71 5.26
CA GLN A 559 56.10 -4.88 6.48
C GLN A 559 56.89 -3.58 6.79
N ASP A 560 56.07 -2.54 7.00
CA ASP A 560 55.96 -1.67 8.18
C ASP A 560 57.16 -0.85 8.68
N ARG A 561 57.08 0.48 8.50
CA ARG A 561 57.15 1.41 9.64
C ARG A 561 56.54 2.80 9.39
N GLU A 562 56.21 3.46 10.51
CA GLU A 562 55.58 4.78 10.66
C GLU A 562 56.51 5.94 10.19
N VAL A 563 55.97 6.90 9.42
CA VAL A 563 55.47 8.25 9.82
C VAL A 563 56.53 9.35 9.95
N GLU A 564 56.39 10.36 9.08
CA GLU A 564 56.56 11.82 9.26
C GLU A 564 55.56 12.45 8.24
N VAL A 565 54.99 13.65 8.39
CA VAL A 565 55.64 14.98 8.50
C VAL A 565 54.71 15.99 9.20
N GLU A 566 55.33 16.81 10.07
CA GLU A 566 55.11 18.21 10.49
C GLU A 566 53.72 18.91 10.54
N THR A 567 53.57 19.69 11.62
CA THR A 567 52.69 20.85 11.87
C THR A 567 53.01 22.04 10.91
N ALA A 568 52.26 23.15 10.77
CA ALA A 568 51.64 24.01 11.80
C ALA A 568 50.77 25.15 11.19
N GLU A 569 50.10 25.94 12.05
CA GLU A 569 49.73 27.38 11.88
C GLU A 569 48.71 27.75 10.75
N GLU A 570 47.94 28.87 10.76
CA GLU A 570 47.77 30.01 11.68
C GLU A 570 46.38 30.72 11.51
N GLU A 571 46.04 31.64 12.44
CA GLU A 571 44.99 32.71 12.37
C GLU A 571 43.49 32.36 12.10
N GLY A 572 42.49 33.18 12.44
CA GLY A 572 42.46 34.40 13.27
C GLY A 572 41.18 35.26 13.10
N PHE A 573 40.56 35.71 14.23
CA PHE A 573 39.33 36.57 14.30
C PHE A 573 38.05 35.95 13.65
N TRP A 574 36.81 36.42 13.82
CA TRP A 574 36.12 37.35 14.76
C TRP A 574 34.82 36.65 15.27
N SER A 575 34.05 37.08 16.28
CA SER A 575 34.35 37.51 17.66
C SER A 575 33.04 37.76 18.45
N GLY A 576 32.92 37.31 19.71
CA GLY A 576 32.09 37.97 20.73
C GLY A 576 30.78 37.31 21.22
N PHE A 577 30.91 36.41 22.20
CA PHE A 577 29.94 36.27 23.32
C PHE A 577 30.72 35.79 24.57
N PHE A 578 30.40 36.33 25.76
CA PHE A 578 31.06 36.06 27.06
C PHE A 578 29.98 36.13 28.18
N GLY A 579 30.12 35.52 29.36
CA GLY A 579 31.15 34.65 29.96
C GLY A 579 30.46 33.73 31.01
N TRP A 580 31.11 33.02 31.94
CA TRP A 580 32.45 33.05 32.56
C TRP A 580 32.73 31.59 33.05
N LEU A 581 33.95 31.05 33.19
CA LEU A 581 34.93 31.40 34.24
C LEU A 581 36.33 30.77 33.97
N HIS A 582 37.30 31.09 34.84
CA HIS A 582 38.75 30.76 34.78
C HIS A 582 39.14 29.41 35.45
N ASN A 583 40.38 28.84 35.38
CA ASN A 583 41.58 28.87 34.49
C ASN A 583 42.72 28.00 35.13
N LEU A 584 43.82 27.72 34.39
CA LEU A 584 45.20 27.30 34.80
C LEU A 584 45.57 25.79 34.91
N PRO A 585 46.87 25.40 34.69
CA PRO A 585 47.23 24.06 34.15
C PRO A 585 48.54 23.36 34.68
N LEU A 586 48.90 22.22 34.02
CA LEU A 586 50.26 21.84 33.53
C LEU A 586 51.21 20.84 34.29
N VAL A 587 51.86 19.97 33.49
CA VAL A 587 53.12 19.16 33.67
C VAL A 587 53.15 17.90 34.58
N GLY A 588 53.66 16.77 34.06
CA GLY A 588 54.15 15.63 34.91
C GLY A 588 54.53 14.28 34.22
N ALA A 589 55.70 14.19 33.57
CA ALA A 589 56.28 12.96 32.98
C ALA A 589 56.92 12.00 34.04
N LEU A 590 57.41 10.75 33.82
CA LEU A 590 57.22 9.60 32.90
C LEU A 590 58.15 8.43 33.38
N PHE A 591 57.76 7.15 33.17
CA PHE A 591 58.62 5.92 33.26
C PHE A 591 59.26 5.52 34.65
N PRO A 592 59.82 4.29 34.81
CA PRO A 592 59.23 2.96 34.56
C PRO A 592 59.47 1.92 35.71
N ALA A 593 58.90 0.71 35.59
CA ALA A 593 59.23 -0.49 36.42
C ALA A 593 60.49 -1.23 35.87
N PRO A 594 61.20 -2.16 36.60
CA PRO A 594 60.70 -3.38 37.29
C PRO A 594 61.29 -3.53 38.73
N THR A 595 61.28 -4.64 39.51
CA THR A 595 61.21 -6.11 39.28
C THR A 595 60.75 -6.83 40.57
N ALA A 596 60.28 -8.09 40.49
CA ALA A 596 59.85 -8.90 41.65
C ALA A 596 60.96 -9.78 42.27
N VAL A 597 60.80 -10.21 43.54
CA VAL A 597 61.19 -11.56 44.08
C VAL A 597 60.69 -11.81 45.54
N THR A 598 59.73 -12.74 45.67
CA THR A 598 59.60 -13.87 46.64
C THR A 598 59.82 -13.72 48.18
N ALA A 599 58.70 -13.51 48.90
CA ALA A 599 58.18 -14.32 50.03
C ALA A 599 58.93 -14.35 51.43
N PRO A 600 58.51 -15.14 52.46
CA PRO A 600 57.93 -14.57 53.70
C PRO A 600 58.64 -15.02 55.03
N PRO A 601 58.24 -14.53 56.23
CA PRO A 601 57.19 -15.23 57.03
C PRO A 601 56.37 -14.40 58.06
N GLU A 602 55.25 -14.96 58.54
CA GLU A 602 54.57 -14.63 59.82
C GLU A 602 55.20 -15.41 61.02
N PRO A 603 54.79 -15.24 62.32
CA PRO A 603 53.79 -14.35 62.94
C PRO A 603 54.40 -13.41 64.01
N THR A 604 53.69 -12.54 64.77
CA THR A 604 52.88 -12.82 65.99
C THR A 604 52.38 -11.47 66.59
N PRO A 605 51.20 -11.35 67.26
CA PRO A 605 50.44 -10.08 67.25
C PRO A 605 50.24 -9.33 68.60
N THR A 606 49.64 -8.11 68.49
CA THR A 606 48.84 -7.36 69.50
C THR A 606 49.60 -6.71 70.67
N PRO A 607 49.50 -5.36 70.86
CA PRO A 607 48.35 -4.72 71.53
C PRO A 607 47.36 -3.98 70.60
N ALA A 608 46.26 -3.46 71.18
CA ALA A 608 45.10 -2.92 70.48
C ALA A 608 45.22 -1.44 70.03
N ILE A 609 44.41 -1.08 69.03
CA ILE A 609 44.17 0.28 68.52
C ILE A 609 42.64 0.53 68.56
N GLU A 610 42.23 1.81 68.62
CA GLU A 610 40.83 2.24 68.71
C GLU A 610 39.99 1.87 67.47
N PRO A 611 38.66 1.71 67.61
CA PRO A 611 37.79 1.36 66.50
C PRO A 611 37.67 2.52 65.49
N VAL A 612 38.26 2.33 64.31
CA VAL A 612 38.06 3.24 63.17
C VAL A 612 36.59 3.15 62.74
N SER A 613 35.90 4.29 62.76
CA SER A 613 34.56 4.40 62.19
C SER A 613 34.65 4.35 60.66
N THR A 614 34.32 3.20 60.08
CA THR A 614 34.12 3.07 58.63
C THR A 614 33.09 4.11 58.16
N PRO A 615 33.33 4.87 57.07
CA PRO A 615 32.26 5.65 56.46
C PRO A 615 31.15 4.70 56.03
N ALA A 616 29.89 5.08 56.28
CA ALA A 616 28.75 4.35 55.73
C ALA A 616 28.83 4.38 54.19
N PRO A 617 28.50 3.29 53.49
CA PRO A 617 28.45 3.30 52.03
C PRO A 617 27.40 4.33 51.59
N SER A 618 27.82 5.29 50.75
CA SER A 618 26.89 6.15 50.02
C SER A 618 26.11 5.28 49.04
N LEU A 619 24.79 5.44 49.00
CA LEU A 619 23.95 4.84 47.96
C LEU A 619 24.44 5.28 46.56
N PRO A 620 24.29 4.42 45.54
CA PRO A 620 24.59 4.83 44.17
C PRO A 620 23.59 5.91 43.71
N ALA A 621 23.96 6.75 42.75
CA ALA A 621 23.08 7.83 42.28
C ALA A 621 21.84 7.28 41.53
N SER A 622 21.98 6.13 40.90
CA SER A 622 20.93 5.35 40.27
C SER A 622 21.09 3.85 40.58
N ALA A 623 20.03 3.07 40.39
CA ALA A 623 20.01 1.63 40.55
C ALA A 623 19.03 0.97 39.58
N PRO A 624 19.25 -0.32 39.22
CA PRO A 624 18.35 -1.02 38.33
C PRO A 624 17.10 -1.56 39.04
N LEU A 625 16.01 -1.69 38.27
CA LEU A 625 14.71 -2.20 38.71
C LEU A 625 14.21 -3.24 37.70
N ASN A 626 13.99 -4.48 38.15
CA ASN A 626 13.36 -5.54 37.37
C ASN A 626 11.89 -5.67 37.79
N ILE A 627 10.96 -5.74 36.85
CA ILE A 627 9.52 -5.85 37.10
C ILE A 627 8.92 -7.01 36.32
N ILE A 628 8.34 -7.98 37.01
CA ILE A 628 7.77 -9.21 36.45
C ILE A 628 6.34 -9.37 36.98
N THR A 629 5.37 -9.56 36.09
CA THR A 629 4.01 -9.95 36.47
C THR A 629 3.61 -11.31 35.91
N TYR A 630 2.61 -11.93 36.52
CA TYR A 630 1.85 -13.00 35.88
C TYR A 630 0.34 -12.67 35.92
N PRO A 631 -0.35 -12.58 34.77
CA PRO A 631 0.20 -12.65 33.40
C PRO A 631 1.21 -11.53 33.07
N ALA A 632 1.98 -11.73 32.01
CA ALA A 632 2.84 -10.71 31.42
C ALA A 632 2.02 -9.71 30.58
N GLY A 633 2.69 -8.67 30.06
CA GLY A 633 2.08 -7.64 29.21
C GLY A 633 1.30 -6.56 29.97
N ALA A 634 1.54 -6.38 31.27
CA ALA A 634 0.99 -5.28 32.06
C ALA A 634 1.78 -3.98 31.81
N GLN A 635 1.09 -2.87 31.59
CA GLN A 635 1.67 -1.52 31.47
C GLN A 635 2.32 -1.10 32.79
N VAL A 636 3.52 -0.54 32.69
CA VAL A 636 4.32 -0.05 33.82
C VAL A 636 4.19 1.47 33.90
N VAL A 637 3.52 1.95 34.94
CA VAL A 637 3.42 3.37 35.27
C VAL A 637 4.30 3.64 36.49
N LEU A 638 5.35 4.45 36.32
CA LEU A 638 6.32 4.78 37.35
C LEU A 638 6.20 6.27 37.71
N ASP A 639 6.10 6.59 39.00
CA ASP A 639 5.95 7.95 39.53
C ASP A 639 4.78 8.78 38.95
N GLY A 640 3.80 8.08 38.36
CA GLY A 640 2.63 8.67 37.70
C GLY A 640 2.75 8.83 36.18
N GLU A 641 3.85 8.36 35.58
CA GLU A 641 4.14 8.48 34.15
C GLU A 641 4.21 7.09 33.48
N TYR A 642 3.56 6.93 32.32
CA TYR A 642 3.66 5.72 31.51
C TYR A 642 4.85 5.84 30.55
N LEU A 643 5.93 5.11 30.83
CA LEU A 643 7.20 5.21 30.08
C LEU A 643 7.21 4.35 28.80
N GLY A 644 6.05 3.99 28.25
CA GLY A 644 5.95 3.09 27.11
C GLY A 644 6.38 1.66 27.40
N MET A 645 6.45 1.22 28.67
CA MET A 645 6.99 -0.11 29.03
C MET A 645 5.89 -1.08 29.45
N ILE A 646 6.01 -2.34 29.06
CA ILE A 646 5.22 -3.45 29.61
C ILE A 646 6.10 -4.50 30.29
N THR A 647 5.51 -5.28 31.19
CA THR A 647 6.18 -6.37 31.90
C THR A 647 6.38 -7.61 31.01
N PRO A 648 7.52 -8.34 31.07
CA PRO A 648 8.66 -8.11 31.96
C PRO A 648 9.50 -6.89 31.56
N ALA A 649 9.69 -5.94 32.48
CA ALA A 649 10.42 -4.69 32.24
C ALA A 649 11.70 -4.65 33.07
N ARG A 650 12.77 -4.05 32.53
CA ARG A 650 14.02 -3.78 33.24
C ARG A 650 14.49 -2.36 32.96
N PHE A 651 14.66 -1.57 34.02
CA PHE A 651 15.22 -0.22 33.96
C PHE A 651 16.63 -0.25 34.57
N GLU A 652 17.65 0.25 33.88
CA GLU A 652 19.05 0.23 34.37
C GLU A 652 19.44 1.47 35.20
N GLY A 653 18.70 2.58 35.06
CA GLY A 653 19.18 3.92 35.38
C GLY A 653 18.33 4.78 36.33
N LEU A 654 17.31 4.21 36.99
CA LEU A 654 16.42 4.97 37.87
C LEU A 654 17.16 5.57 39.06
N SER A 655 16.88 6.84 39.41
CA SER A 655 17.50 7.54 40.54
C SER A 655 17.24 6.83 41.87
N THR A 656 18.19 6.77 42.81
CA THR A 656 17.86 6.21 44.14
C THR A 656 16.98 7.15 44.95
N GLY A 657 15.88 6.62 45.49
CA GLY A 657 14.82 7.40 46.15
C GLY A 657 13.55 6.60 46.39
N THR A 658 12.51 7.25 46.89
CA THR A 658 11.16 6.66 47.01
C THR A 658 10.43 6.78 45.69
N HIS A 659 9.95 5.66 45.14
CA HIS A 659 9.15 5.59 43.92
C HIS A 659 7.74 5.08 44.20
N SER A 660 6.79 5.44 43.35
CA SER A 660 5.47 4.79 43.24
C SER A 660 5.37 4.02 41.93
N LEU A 661 4.76 2.84 41.97
CA LEU A 661 4.60 1.96 40.83
C LEU A 661 3.15 1.49 40.74
N GLU A 662 2.54 1.69 39.58
CA GLU A 662 1.26 1.11 39.17
C GLU A 662 1.48 0.13 38.01
N LEU A 663 0.80 -1.02 38.08
CA LEU A 663 0.83 -2.07 37.06
C LEU A 663 -0.60 -2.35 36.58
N ALA A 664 -0.88 -2.07 35.31
CA ALA A 664 -2.21 -2.16 34.72
C ALA A 664 -2.27 -3.20 33.58
N LEU A 665 -3.29 -4.07 33.58
CA LEU A 665 -3.53 -5.06 32.54
C LEU A 665 -5.05 -5.22 32.32
N GLU A 666 -5.50 -5.24 31.06
CA GLU A 666 -6.91 -5.40 30.74
C GLU A 666 -7.48 -6.71 31.32
N GLY A 667 -8.65 -6.63 31.95
CA GLY A 667 -9.29 -7.77 32.62
C GLY A 667 -8.76 -8.08 34.02
N TYR A 668 -7.76 -7.34 34.50
CA TYR A 668 -7.17 -7.46 35.84
C TYR A 668 -7.39 -6.19 36.67
N ARG A 669 -7.20 -6.33 37.98
CA ARG A 669 -7.16 -5.20 38.92
C ARG A 669 -5.79 -4.54 38.84
N PRO A 670 -5.70 -3.21 38.72
CA PRO A 670 -4.43 -2.51 38.87
C PRO A 670 -3.77 -2.85 40.20
N TYR A 671 -2.45 -2.98 40.19
CA TYR A 671 -1.64 -3.14 41.38
C TYR A 671 -0.82 -1.87 41.62
N GLU A 672 -1.02 -1.24 42.78
CA GLU A 672 -0.32 -0.02 43.20
C GLU A 672 0.62 -0.32 44.37
N THR A 673 1.84 0.24 44.36
CA THR A 673 2.78 0.16 45.49
C THR A 673 3.72 1.36 45.59
N THR A 674 4.46 1.46 46.70
CA THR A 674 5.55 2.42 46.90
C THR A 674 6.75 1.73 47.56
N PHE A 675 7.96 2.08 47.14
CA PHE A 675 9.20 1.46 47.63
C PHE A 675 10.40 2.42 47.57
N ASP A 676 11.41 2.16 48.41
CA ASP A 676 12.67 2.91 48.43
C ASP A 676 13.75 2.18 47.60
N LEU A 677 13.97 2.65 46.37
CA LEU A 677 15.02 2.16 45.48
C LEU A 677 16.40 2.56 46.02
N THR A 678 17.13 1.60 46.56
CA THR A 678 18.44 1.81 47.21
C THR A 678 19.57 0.97 46.62
N GLY A 679 19.25 0.11 45.65
CA GLY A 679 20.12 -0.82 44.94
C GLY A 679 19.28 -1.66 43.96
N GLU A 680 19.89 -2.65 43.30
CA GLU A 680 19.14 -3.56 42.40
C GLU A 680 17.93 -4.16 43.12
N THR A 681 16.75 -4.00 42.53
CA THR A 681 15.46 -4.31 43.16
C THR A 681 14.59 -5.10 42.19
N ASP A 682 14.01 -6.21 42.67
CA ASP A 682 13.08 -7.05 41.93
C ASP A 682 11.64 -6.87 42.45
N VAL A 683 10.72 -6.53 41.56
CA VAL A 683 9.28 -6.47 41.83
C VAL A 683 8.60 -7.63 41.07
N THR A 684 7.93 -8.51 41.80
CA THR A 684 7.29 -9.72 41.24
C THR A 684 5.86 -9.85 41.75
N VAL A 685 4.87 -9.81 40.85
CA VAL A 685 3.43 -9.65 41.21
C VAL A 685 2.52 -10.56 40.38
N ALA A 686 1.74 -11.43 41.03
CA ALA A 686 0.57 -12.03 40.38
C ALA A 686 -0.59 -11.03 40.41
N LEU A 687 -1.16 -10.71 39.25
CA LEU A 687 -2.26 -9.76 39.15
C LEU A 687 -3.60 -10.44 39.48
N GLU A 688 -4.41 -9.81 40.32
CA GLU A 688 -5.76 -10.32 40.63
C GLU A 688 -6.70 -10.05 39.45
N SER A 689 -7.33 -11.09 38.90
CA SER A 689 -8.31 -10.89 37.82
C SER A 689 -9.54 -10.09 38.32
N ALA A 690 -10.08 -9.24 37.45
CA ALA A 690 -11.39 -8.63 37.64
C ALA A 690 -12.53 -9.63 37.38
N SER A 691 -12.28 -10.69 36.60
CA SER A 691 -13.25 -11.73 36.25
C SER A 691 -13.09 -12.98 37.13
N PRO A 692 -14.14 -13.47 37.81
CA PRO A 692 -14.06 -14.68 38.63
C PRO A 692 -13.95 -15.98 37.83
N ASN A 693 -14.02 -15.91 36.49
CA ASN A 693 -13.88 -17.06 35.60
C ASN A 693 -12.42 -17.31 35.19
N ILE A 694 -11.55 -16.29 35.28
CA ILE A 694 -10.12 -16.39 34.97
C ILE A 694 -9.41 -16.85 36.24
N ASN A 695 -8.69 -17.98 36.18
CA ASN A 695 -8.01 -18.56 37.33
C ASN A 695 -6.49 -18.65 37.05
N VAL A 696 -5.79 -17.59 37.43
CA VAL A 696 -4.32 -17.47 37.36
C VAL A 696 -3.66 -18.57 38.21
N ASP A 697 -2.81 -19.41 37.61
CA ASP A 697 -1.98 -20.37 38.36
C ASP A 697 -0.80 -19.65 39.05
N PRO A 698 -0.74 -19.59 40.40
CA PRO A 698 0.31 -18.85 41.09
C PRO A 698 1.71 -19.42 40.86
N ALA A 699 1.81 -20.71 40.51
CA ALA A 699 3.11 -21.34 40.27
C ALA A 699 3.83 -20.77 39.04
N CYS A 700 3.10 -20.23 38.07
CA CYS A 700 3.71 -19.55 36.91
C CYS A 700 4.56 -18.35 37.32
N LEU A 701 4.13 -17.56 38.32
CA LEU A 701 4.88 -16.40 38.81
C LEU A 701 6.24 -16.83 39.40
N ASP A 702 6.23 -17.85 40.27
CA ASP A 702 7.43 -18.43 40.87
C ASP A 702 8.41 -18.97 39.82
N ARG A 703 7.91 -19.47 38.68
CA ARG A 703 8.76 -19.93 37.55
C ARG A 703 9.29 -18.77 36.72
N LEU A 704 8.46 -17.79 36.40
CA LEU A 704 8.84 -16.65 35.56
C LEU A 704 9.91 -15.79 36.25
N ALA A 705 9.74 -15.52 37.55
CA ALA A 705 10.76 -14.83 38.35
C ALA A 705 12.07 -15.61 38.51
N ALA A 706 12.02 -16.96 38.49
CA ALA A 706 13.21 -17.80 38.50
C ALA A 706 13.87 -17.99 37.11
N GLN A 707 13.17 -17.62 36.03
CA GLN A 707 13.64 -17.68 34.64
C GLN A 707 14.32 -16.37 34.21
N GLY A 708 13.81 -15.22 34.69
CA GLY A 708 14.26 -13.90 34.25
C GLY A 708 13.76 -13.54 32.86
N THR A 709 14.36 -12.50 32.27
CA THR A 709 13.94 -11.88 31.00
C THR A 709 14.65 -12.42 29.76
N ASP A 710 15.71 -13.23 29.92
CA ASP A 710 16.60 -13.70 28.85
C ASP A 710 15.98 -14.84 28.01
N LEU A 711 14.91 -14.53 27.27
CA LEU A 711 14.27 -15.46 26.34
C LEU A 711 15.14 -15.70 25.08
N ARG A 712 15.04 -16.91 24.52
CA ARG A 712 15.69 -17.32 23.24
C ARG A 712 14.70 -17.98 22.28
N SER A 713 13.42 -17.87 22.59
CA SER A 713 12.31 -18.41 21.83
C SER A 713 11.15 -17.41 21.82
N GLY A 714 10.35 -17.50 20.77
CA GLY A 714 9.09 -16.77 20.58
C GLY A 714 8.17 -17.61 19.71
N GLY A 715 7.32 -16.99 18.91
CA GLY A 715 6.40 -17.72 18.05
C GLY A 715 6.04 -17.00 16.76
N VAL A 716 5.18 -17.66 15.98
CA VAL A 716 4.51 -17.07 14.82
C VAL A 716 3.01 -17.26 14.92
N TYR A 717 2.25 -16.30 14.43
CA TYR A 717 0.83 -16.48 14.09
C TYR A 717 0.75 -16.75 12.59
N VAL A 718 0.42 -17.98 12.21
CA VAL A 718 0.34 -18.38 10.80
C VAL A 718 -1.10 -18.35 10.35
N ASP A 719 -1.38 -17.56 9.33
CA ASP A 719 -2.72 -17.31 8.82
C ASP A 719 -2.72 -17.35 7.28
N ALA A 720 -3.88 -17.56 6.66
CA ALA A 720 -3.99 -17.70 5.21
C ALA A 720 -5.43 -17.47 4.71
N THR A 721 -5.59 -17.08 3.44
CA THR A 721 -6.91 -16.87 2.80
C THR A 721 -7.82 -18.11 2.89
N ASP A 722 -7.26 -19.33 2.85
CA ASP A 722 -8.01 -20.52 3.27
C ASP A 722 -7.71 -20.86 4.75
N GLU A 723 -8.73 -20.80 5.61
CA GLU A 723 -8.69 -21.52 6.91
C GLU A 723 -8.36 -23.01 6.70
N GLY A 724 -7.81 -23.69 7.69
CA GLY A 724 -7.58 -25.13 7.64
C GLY A 724 -6.44 -25.57 6.71
N ALA A 725 -5.53 -24.67 6.32
CA ALA A 725 -4.31 -25.03 5.60
C ALA A 725 -3.31 -25.71 6.54
N THR A 726 -2.66 -26.79 6.08
CA THR A 726 -1.63 -27.49 6.87
C THR A 726 -0.35 -26.67 6.95
N ILE A 727 0.07 -26.35 8.17
CA ILE A 727 1.26 -25.55 8.44
C ILE A 727 2.51 -26.45 8.56
N TYR A 728 3.61 -25.97 7.99
CA TYR A 728 4.95 -26.51 8.17
C TYR A 728 5.90 -25.39 8.63
N ILE A 729 6.73 -25.67 9.64
CA ILE A 729 7.81 -24.78 10.08
C ILE A 729 9.13 -25.56 10.01
N ASP A 730 10.12 -25.02 9.30
CA ASP A 730 11.43 -25.66 9.07
C ASP A 730 11.31 -27.12 8.57
N SER A 731 10.35 -27.33 7.66
CA SER A 731 9.95 -28.63 7.09
C SER A 731 9.32 -29.65 8.08
N LYS A 732 9.01 -29.24 9.32
CA LYS A 732 8.18 -30.02 10.26
C LYS A 732 6.72 -29.65 10.06
N LYS A 733 5.85 -30.64 9.83
CA LYS A 733 4.39 -30.41 9.94
C LYS A 733 4.05 -30.07 11.39
N ILE A 734 3.26 -29.02 11.60
CA ILE A 734 2.59 -28.70 12.87
C ILE A 734 1.26 -29.49 12.93
N GLU A 735 0.79 -29.86 14.13
CA GLU A 735 -0.43 -30.68 14.24
C GLU A 735 -1.71 -29.90 13.86
N GLY A 736 -1.74 -28.60 14.14
CA GLY A 736 -2.81 -27.68 13.75
C GLY A 736 -2.73 -27.13 12.32
N THR A 737 -3.59 -26.17 12.03
CA THR A 737 -3.86 -25.59 10.70
C THR A 737 -4.27 -24.13 10.83
N THR A 738 -4.09 -23.30 9.78
CA THR A 738 -4.46 -21.87 9.80
C THR A 738 -5.93 -21.63 10.24
N PRO A 739 -6.24 -20.51 10.91
CA PRO A 739 -5.33 -19.64 11.66
C PRO A 739 -4.75 -20.33 12.90
N GLN A 740 -3.46 -20.11 13.21
CA GLN A 740 -2.76 -20.86 14.27
C GLN A 740 -1.57 -20.09 14.87
N VAL A 741 -1.53 -19.95 16.19
CA VAL A 741 -0.31 -19.55 16.93
C VAL A 741 0.60 -20.78 17.12
N VAL A 742 1.88 -20.64 16.79
CA VAL A 742 2.92 -21.68 16.96
C VAL A 742 4.09 -21.08 17.75
N ASN A 743 4.21 -21.45 19.02
CA ASN A 743 5.07 -20.79 20.02
C ASN A 743 6.12 -21.74 20.61
N GLY A 744 7.22 -21.21 21.15
CA GLY A 744 8.42 -21.97 21.53
C GLY A 744 9.35 -22.26 20.36
N LEU A 745 9.30 -21.46 19.29
CA LEU A 745 10.25 -21.49 18.18
C LEU A 745 11.50 -20.71 18.57
N LYS A 746 12.69 -21.22 18.25
CA LYS A 746 13.95 -20.53 18.54
C LYS A 746 14.03 -19.16 17.84
N GLU A 747 14.62 -18.17 18.50
CA GLU A 747 15.07 -16.89 17.90
C GLU A 747 15.73 -17.07 16.50
N GLY A 748 15.49 -16.11 15.61
CA GLY A 748 16.10 -16.03 14.28
C GLY A 748 15.21 -16.54 13.14
N ARG A 749 15.81 -16.74 11.96
CA ARG A 749 15.06 -17.00 10.72
C ARG A 749 14.54 -18.44 10.59
N HIS A 750 13.22 -18.60 10.42
CA HIS A 750 12.51 -19.85 10.09
C HIS A 750 11.91 -19.82 8.69
N LYS A 751 11.55 -20.99 8.17
CA LYS A 751 10.71 -21.15 6.98
C LYS A 751 9.31 -21.63 7.36
N VAL A 752 8.31 -20.77 7.19
CA VAL A 752 6.90 -21.11 7.32
C VAL A 752 6.35 -21.46 5.94
N LYS A 753 5.52 -22.51 5.85
CA LYS A 753 4.90 -22.98 4.62
C LYS A 753 3.48 -23.48 4.89
N VAL A 754 2.54 -23.14 4.02
CA VAL A 754 1.14 -23.61 4.07
C VAL A 754 0.85 -24.63 2.97
N LYS A 755 -0.22 -25.44 3.13
CA LYS A 755 -0.79 -26.28 2.07
C LYS A 755 -2.26 -26.64 2.33
N LYS A 756 -3.15 -26.32 1.40
CA LYS A 756 -4.60 -26.58 1.46
C LYS A 756 -5.06 -27.60 0.41
N GLY A 757 -5.04 -28.90 0.72
CA GLY A 757 -5.68 -29.93 -0.11
C GLY A 757 -5.19 -29.99 -1.58
N LYS A 758 -6.08 -29.60 -2.51
CA LYS A 758 -5.79 -29.40 -3.96
C LYS A 758 -5.42 -27.96 -4.32
N ALA A 759 -5.76 -26.96 -3.50
CA ALA A 759 -5.49 -25.56 -3.78
C ALA A 759 -3.98 -25.29 -3.74
N GLU A 760 -3.53 -24.45 -4.68
CA GLU A 760 -2.13 -24.05 -4.83
C GLU A 760 -1.97 -22.59 -4.45
N TYR A 761 -1.02 -22.32 -3.55
CA TYR A 761 -0.59 -20.97 -3.18
C TYR A 761 0.59 -20.61 -4.06
N ARG A 762 0.54 -19.49 -4.78
CA ARG A 762 1.66 -19.05 -5.63
C ARG A 762 2.92 -18.77 -4.80
N VAL A 763 2.74 -18.28 -3.57
CA VAL A 763 3.78 -18.04 -2.59
C VAL A 763 3.55 -18.94 -1.36
N ASP A 764 3.60 -20.27 -1.56
CA ASP A 764 3.28 -21.24 -0.49
C ASP A 764 4.27 -21.25 0.71
N THR A 765 5.41 -20.54 0.62
CA THR A 765 6.51 -20.55 1.61
C THR A 765 7.09 -19.15 1.81
N ARG A 766 7.11 -18.67 3.06
CA ARG A 766 7.71 -17.38 3.47
C ARG A 766 8.89 -17.62 4.44
N GLU A 767 9.88 -16.73 4.44
CA GLU A 767 10.95 -16.69 5.46
C GLU A 767 10.61 -15.60 6.47
N VAL A 768 10.58 -15.93 7.76
CA VAL A 768 10.23 -15.01 8.87
C VAL A 768 11.34 -14.99 9.91
N TRP A 769 11.53 -13.85 10.58
CA TRP A 769 12.43 -13.73 11.73
C TRP A 769 11.64 -13.85 13.04
N VAL A 770 11.85 -14.94 13.80
CA VAL A 770 11.24 -15.11 15.13
C VAL A 770 12.02 -14.26 16.13
N ILE A 771 11.31 -13.32 16.74
CA ILE A 771 11.79 -12.44 17.81
C ILE A 771 11.55 -13.14 19.16
N PRO A 772 12.48 -13.08 20.14
CA PRO A 772 12.24 -13.68 21.47
C PRO A 772 11.04 -13.06 22.19
N GLY A 773 10.25 -13.87 22.90
CA GLY A 773 9.04 -13.45 23.63
C GLY A 773 7.82 -13.16 22.75
N THR A 774 8.03 -12.51 21.60
CA THR A 774 7.03 -12.06 20.65
C THR A 774 6.37 -13.19 19.84
N ILE A 775 5.10 -13.00 19.47
CA ILE A 775 4.45 -13.72 18.36
C ILE A 775 4.47 -12.80 17.12
N VAL A 776 5.07 -13.27 16.01
CA VAL A 776 5.20 -12.53 14.74
C VAL A 776 4.13 -13.02 13.73
N PRO A 777 3.36 -12.15 13.05
CA PRO A 777 2.39 -12.57 12.07
C PRO A 777 3.06 -13.11 10.79
N VAL A 778 2.43 -14.09 10.15
CA VAL A 778 2.81 -14.62 8.84
C VAL A 778 1.54 -14.97 8.07
N TYR A 779 1.00 -13.99 7.36
CA TYR A 779 -0.11 -14.19 6.44
C TYR A 779 0.34 -14.80 5.11
N PHE A 780 -0.50 -15.66 4.54
CA PHE A 780 -0.36 -16.21 3.21
C PHE A 780 -1.59 -15.87 2.37
N ASP A 781 -1.45 -14.91 1.47
CA ASP A 781 -2.44 -14.70 0.42
C ASP A 781 -2.32 -15.82 -0.64
N ARG A 782 -3.44 -16.43 -1.00
CA ARG A 782 -3.55 -17.43 -2.07
C ARG A 782 -3.49 -16.78 -3.46
N TYR A 783 -3.95 -15.55 -3.60
CA TYR A 783 -4.06 -14.82 -4.85
C TYR A 783 -2.75 -14.10 -5.24
N GLU A 784 -1.80 -13.97 -4.31
CA GLU A 784 -0.54 -13.21 -4.41
C GLU A 784 0.18 -13.38 -5.76
N GLN A 785 0.01 -12.41 -6.66
CA GLN A 785 0.67 -12.39 -7.98
C GLN A 785 2.03 -11.71 -7.93
N SER A 786 2.77 -11.85 -6.82
CA SER A 786 4.05 -11.18 -6.58
C SER A 786 5.13 -11.59 -7.61
N MET A 787 5.24 -10.82 -8.69
CA MET A 787 6.44 -10.79 -9.51
C MET A 787 7.60 -10.26 -8.67
N THR A 788 8.70 -11.01 -8.61
CA THR A 788 9.85 -10.70 -7.75
C THR A 788 11.17 -10.69 -8.50
N ARG A 789 12.08 -9.82 -8.07
CA ARG A 789 13.45 -9.64 -8.57
C ARG A 789 14.47 -9.72 -7.44
N THR A 790 15.75 -9.88 -7.76
CA THR A 790 16.85 -10.05 -6.81
C THR A 790 17.85 -8.89 -6.90
N VAL A 791 17.58 -7.81 -6.18
CA VAL A 791 18.48 -6.64 -6.16
C VAL A 791 19.59 -6.79 -5.09
N THR A 792 20.69 -6.08 -5.30
CA THR A 792 21.70 -5.83 -4.26
C THR A 792 21.49 -4.42 -3.74
N LEU A 793 21.00 -4.27 -2.52
CA LEU A 793 20.93 -2.97 -1.86
C LEU A 793 22.34 -2.58 -1.41
N ASP A 794 22.82 -1.40 -1.80
CA ASP A 794 24.03 -0.80 -1.25
C ASP A 794 23.70 0.59 -0.70
N ALA A 795 24.20 0.86 0.50
CA ALA A 795 23.99 2.10 1.23
C ALA A 795 25.31 2.43 1.94
N PRO A 796 26.23 3.17 1.30
CA PRO A 796 27.57 3.40 1.84
C PRO A 796 27.62 4.07 3.22
N ALA A 797 26.58 4.83 3.59
CA ALA A 797 26.40 5.39 4.93
C ALA A 797 26.13 4.29 5.97
N PHE A 798 25.17 3.41 5.70
CA PHE A 798 24.68 2.37 6.62
C PHE A 798 25.43 1.04 6.47
N LYS A 799 26.71 1.11 6.08
CA LYS A 799 27.51 -0.06 5.71
C LYS A 799 27.78 -0.95 6.92
N GLY A 800 27.18 -2.13 6.90
CA GLY A 800 27.23 -3.09 7.99
C GLY A 800 25.99 -3.07 8.89
N GLU A 801 25.03 -2.19 8.68
CA GLU A 801 23.75 -2.24 9.40
C GLU A 801 22.82 -3.32 8.86
N TYR A 802 21.95 -3.84 9.73
CA TYR A 802 20.91 -4.78 9.31
C TYR A 802 19.82 -4.06 8.54
N CYS A 803 19.23 -4.71 7.53
CA CYS A 803 18.15 -4.14 6.75
C CYS A 803 16.89 -5.02 6.70
N ALA A 804 15.75 -4.36 6.69
CA ALA A 804 14.45 -4.91 6.34
C ALA A 804 14.12 -4.68 4.85
N VAL A 805 13.13 -5.39 4.34
CA VAL A 805 12.48 -5.14 3.04
C VAL A 805 10.98 -5.21 3.28
N ASN A 806 10.24 -4.18 2.86
CA ASN A 806 8.79 -4.05 3.10
C ASN A 806 8.42 -4.37 4.56
N GLY A 807 9.02 -3.65 5.50
CA GLY A 807 8.82 -3.87 6.94
C GLY A 807 9.48 -5.13 7.52
N HIS A 808 9.83 -6.14 6.73
CA HIS A 808 10.25 -7.45 7.26
C HIS A 808 11.79 -7.60 7.35
N PRO A 809 12.39 -7.95 8.51
CA PRO A 809 13.84 -8.08 8.69
C PRO A 809 14.48 -9.18 7.84
N THR A 810 15.44 -8.81 6.98
CA THR A 810 16.07 -9.77 6.03
C THR A 810 17.14 -10.67 6.67
N GLY A 811 17.55 -10.37 7.92
CA GLY A 811 18.67 -11.01 8.61
C GLY A 811 20.06 -10.76 7.98
N LYS A 812 20.16 -9.83 7.01
CA LYS A 812 21.39 -9.48 6.28
C LYS A 812 21.87 -8.09 6.65
N LYS A 813 23.17 -7.86 6.47
CA LYS A 813 23.80 -6.54 6.66
C LYS A 813 24.12 -5.89 5.30
N MET A 814 23.98 -4.57 5.21
CA MET A 814 24.27 -3.79 4.00
C MET A 814 25.77 -3.82 3.64
N PRO A 815 26.16 -3.94 2.35
CA PRO A 815 25.29 -4.16 1.19
C PRO A 815 24.69 -5.58 1.14
N ALA A 816 23.37 -5.66 0.91
CA ALA A 816 22.58 -6.87 1.07
C ALA A 816 21.93 -7.31 -0.25
N LYS A 817 22.21 -8.55 -0.69
CA LYS A 817 21.46 -9.16 -1.80
C LYS A 817 20.14 -9.75 -1.30
N VAL A 818 19.03 -9.18 -1.75
CA VAL A 818 17.66 -9.44 -1.28
C VAL A 818 16.76 -9.86 -2.44
N LYS A 819 15.65 -10.52 -2.13
CA LYS A 819 14.56 -10.79 -3.08
C LYS A 819 13.43 -9.84 -2.72
N VAL A 820 12.95 -9.08 -3.68
CA VAL A 820 11.95 -8.01 -3.49
C VAL A 820 10.80 -8.17 -4.49
N PRO A 821 9.59 -7.67 -4.17
CA PRO A 821 8.56 -7.44 -5.18
C PRO A 821 9.05 -6.51 -6.30
N VAL A 822 8.38 -6.51 -7.45
CA VAL A 822 8.67 -5.54 -8.52
C VAL A 822 8.15 -4.15 -8.15
N LEU A 823 6.90 -4.07 -7.70
CA LEU A 823 6.21 -2.84 -7.28
C LEU A 823 6.30 -2.61 -5.76
N ASN A 824 6.10 -1.36 -5.33
CA ASN A 824 5.98 -0.93 -3.92
C ASN A 824 7.04 -1.51 -2.97
N ALA A 825 8.24 -1.77 -3.48
CA ALA A 825 9.32 -2.35 -2.70
C ALA A 825 10.08 -1.23 -1.97
N PHE A 826 10.35 -1.38 -0.67
CA PHE A 826 11.18 -0.45 0.10
C PHE A 826 12.19 -1.19 0.98
N ALA A 827 13.29 -0.51 1.29
CA ALA A 827 14.39 -1.01 2.11
C ALA A 827 14.53 -0.13 3.36
N SER A 828 14.46 -0.75 4.53
CA SER A 828 14.56 -0.02 5.80
C SER A 828 15.79 -0.41 6.61
N VAL A 829 16.35 0.54 7.36
CA VAL A 829 17.47 0.36 8.30
C VAL A 829 17.21 1.17 9.57
N PHE A 830 17.53 0.59 10.72
CA PHE A 830 17.64 1.34 11.98
C PHE A 830 19.09 1.76 12.19
N HIS A 831 19.35 3.05 12.40
CA HIS A 831 20.69 3.61 12.54
C HIS A 831 20.68 4.88 13.41
N ASP A 832 21.60 4.98 14.37
CA ASP A 832 21.76 6.10 15.33
C ASP A 832 20.45 6.58 16.01
N GLY A 833 19.49 5.67 16.19
CA GLY A 833 18.18 5.95 16.82
C GLY A 833 17.05 6.33 15.85
N ALA A 834 17.32 6.38 14.54
CA ALA A 834 16.33 6.67 13.52
C ALA A 834 15.89 5.42 12.74
N TYR A 835 14.61 5.37 12.39
CA TYR A 835 14.01 4.35 11.53
C TYR A 835 13.93 4.91 10.11
N LEU A 836 14.83 4.48 9.24
CA LEU A 836 15.00 5.03 7.88
C LEU A 836 14.45 4.05 6.84
N SER A 837 13.48 4.46 6.05
CA SER A 837 12.96 3.74 4.88
C SER A 837 13.34 4.45 3.58
N VAL A 838 13.68 3.68 2.54
CA VAL A 838 14.00 4.21 1.20
C VAL A 838 13.36 3.32 0.14
N PRO A 839 12.61 3.87 -0.84
CA PRO A 839 12.02 3.08 -1.91
C PRO A 839 13.09 2.38 -2.77
N ILE A 840 12.78 1.18 -3.24
CA ILE A 840 13.62 0.35 -4.13
C ILE A 840 13.05 0.50 -5.55
N PRO A 841 13.64 1.36 -6.42
CA PRO A 841 12.97 1.82 -7.64
C PRO A 841 12.51 0.67 -8.53
N THR A 842 11.28 0.74 -9.05
CA THR A 842 10.59 -0.35 -9.76
C THR A 842 11.36 -0.83 -10.98
N TYR A 843 12.06 0.10 -11.65
CA TYR A 843 12.82 -0.13 -12.86
C TYR A 843 14.13 -0.91 -12.68
N ALA A 844 14.67 -1.06 -11.46
CA ALA A 844 15.98 -1.70 -11.26
C ALA A 844 15.92 -3.21 -11.52
N GLY A 845 16.77 -3.72 -12.42
CA GLY A 845 16.69 -5.07 -12.98
C GLY A 845 17.08 -6.19 -12.01
N ASP A 846 16.72 -7.44 -12.37
CA ASP A 846 17.16 -8.62 -11.61
C ASP A 846 18.69 -8.75 -11.65
N GLY A 847 19.30 -8.79 -10.47
CA GLY A 847 20.75 -8.80 -10.29
C GLY A 847 21.42 -7.44 -10.18
N GLU A 848 20.73 -6.32 -10.42
CA GLU A 848 21.31 -4.97 -10.32
C GLU A 848 21.68 -4.56 -8.88
N THR A 849 22.47 -3.49 -8.76
CA THR A 849 22.80 -2.86 -7.48
C THR A 849 22.04 -1.54 -7.35
N VAL A 850 21.14 -1.47 -6.38
CA VAL A 850 20.37 -0.26 -6.04
C VAL A 850 21.16 0.50 -4.98
N LEU A 851 21.62 1.69 -5.34
CA LEU A 851 22.40 2.56 -4.47
C LEU A 851 21.48 3.54 -3.74
N LEU A 852 21.21 3.28 -2.46
CA LEU A 852 20.39 4.12 -1.59
C LEU A 852 21.25 5.35 -1.19
N LYS A 853 20.90 6.54 -1.72
CA LYS A 853 21.66 7.78 -1.52
C LYS A 853 20.98 8.78 -0.58
N GLU A 854 19.66 8.80 -0.60
CA GLU A 854 18.87 9.77 0.17
C GLU A 854 18.71 9.30 1.61
N MET A 855 18.79 10.24 2.53
CA MET A 855 18.26 10.11 3.87
C MET A 855 16.97 10.93 3.86
N PRO A 856 15.77 10.34 4.02
CA PRO A 856 14.56 11.13 4.10
C PRO A 856 14.59 12.02 5.34
N GLY A 857 13.75 13.05 5.35
CA GLY A 857 13.50 13.81 6.58
C GLY A 857 12.89 12.92 7.67
N LEU A 858 13.09 13.32 8.92
CA LEU A 858 12.56 12.63 10.09
C LEU A 858 11.35 13.39 10.66
N THR A 859 10.42 12.64 11.22
CA THR A 859 9.23 13.10 11.93
C THR A 859 8.95 12.17 13.13
N THR A 860 7.75 12.27 13.73
CA THR A 860 7.27 11.37 14.78
C THR A 860 6.07 10.55 14.31
N LEU A 861 5.84 9.39 14.94
CA LEU A 861 4.71 8.51 14.68
C LEU A 861 4.04 8.08 15.99
N MET A 862 2.80 8.46 16.20
CA MET A 862 1.98 7.94 17.30
C MET A 862 1.47 6.54 16.96
N VAL A 863 1.72 5.57 17.83
CA VAL A 863 1.24 4.19 17.70
C VAL A 863 0.38 3.85 18.91
N ASP A 864 -0.91 3.57 18.68
CA ASP A 864 -1.89 3.18 19.70
C ASP A 864 -2.46 1.79 19.42
N SER A 865 -3.02 1.12 20.44
CA SER A 865 -3.76 -0.12 20.25
C SER A 865 -4.89 -0.31 21.26
N LYS A 866 -5.86 -1.13 20.89
CA LYS A 866 -7.01 -1.51 21.70
C LYS A 866 -7.01 -3.03 21.91
N PRO A 867 -6.69 -3.52 23.12
CA PRO A 867 -6.21 -2.77 24.29
C PRO A 867 -4.78 -2.22 24.12
N ALA A 868 -4.45 -1.24 24.97
CA ALA A 868 -3.13 -0.65 25.09
C ALA A 868 -2.12 -1.59 25.78
N GLY A 869 -0.83 -1.27 25.68
CA GLY A 869 0.27 -2.10 26.20
C GLY A 869 0.63 -3.25 25.27
N ALA A 870 0.68 -3.00 23.96
CA ALA A 870 1.22 -3.88 22.94
C ALA A 870 2.60 -3.38 22.50
N GLU A 871 3.61 -4.27 22.44
CA GLU A 871 4.99 -3.96 22.04
C GLU A 871 5.01 -3.51 20.57
N ILE A 872 5.75 -2.45 20.26
CA ILE A 872 5.79 -1.79 18.96
C ILE A 872 7.09 -2.13 18.23
N PHE A 873 6.99 -2.46 16.94
CA PHE A 873 8.13 -2.70 16.05
C PHE A 873 7.95 -1.85 14.79
N ILE A 874 9.00 -1.13 14.41
CA ILE A 874 9.06 -0.34 13.16
C ILE A 874 10.07 -0.99 12.24
N ASP A 875 9.64 -1.37 11.04
CA ASP A 875 10.34 -2.21 10.08
C ASP A 875 10.94 -3.50 10.69
N GLY A 876 10.20 -4.08 11.65
CA GLY A 876 10.59 -5.27 12.40
C GLY A 876 11.83 -5.07 13.27
N PHE A 877 12.30 -3.83 13.45
CA PHE A 877 13.21 -3.46 14.51
C PHE A 877 12.39 -3.20 15.78
N ASP A 878 12.81 -3.81 16.88
CA ASP A 878 12.25 -3.57 18.21
C ASP A 878 12.44 -2.11 18.62
N THR A 879 11.37 -1.47 19.11
CA THR A 879 11.44 -0.10 19.65
C THR A 879 11.78 -0.09 21.14
N GLY A 880 11.64 -1.21 21.85
CA GLY A 880 11.64 -1.28 23.30
C GLY A 880 10.40 -0.66 23.95
N HIS A 881 9.43 -0.17 23.17
CA HIS A 881 8.26 0.57 23.63
C HIS A 881 6.94 -0.13 23.29
N ALA A 882 5.87 0.28 23.98
CA ALA A 882 4.55 -0.33 23.89
C ALA A 882 3.42 0.72 24.00
N THR A 883 2.32 0.47 23.28
CA THR A 883 1.21 1.41 23.05
C THR A 883 0.52 1.95 24.32
N PRO A 884 -0.08 3.16 24.29
CA PRO A 884 0.15 4.20 23.29
C PRO A 884 1.55 4.81 23.45
N TYR A 885 2.25 5.07 22.35
CA TYR A 885 3.57 5.69 22.39
C TYR A 885 3.88 6.52 21.14
N LEU A 886 4.61 7.62 21.33
CA LEU A 886 5.11 8.49 20.25
C LEU A 886 6.54 8.07 19.88
N ILE A 887 6.72 7.42 18.75
CA ILE A 887 8.03 7.03 18.24
C ILE A 887 8.69 8.26 17.60
N GLU A 888 9.88 8.63 18.08
CA GLU A 888 10.70 9.69 17.48
C GLU A 888 11.55 9.15 16.32
N ASN A 889 12.03 10.06 15.46
CA ASN A 889 13.03 9.79 14.41
C ASN A 889 12.59 8.72 13.38
N VAL A 890 11.29 8.66 13.06
CA VAL A 890 10.79 7.85 11.94
C VAL A 890 10.89 8.68 10.65
N SER A 891 11.35 8.07 9.56
CA SER A 891 11.54 8.80 8.31
C SER A 891 10.25 8.97 7.50
N TYR A 892 10.25 9.92 6.56
CA TYR A 892 9.22 9.99 5.53
C TYR A 892 9.34 8.83 4.53
N GLY A 893 8.22 8.19 4.20
CA GLY A 893 8.17 6.99 3.34
C GLY A 893 7.22 5.93 3.88
N ARG A 894 7.30 4.71 3.31
CA ARG A 894 6.52 3.54 3.75
C ARG A 894 7.28 2.80 4.84
N HIS A 895 6.61 2.46 5.93
CA HIS A 895 7.17 1.74 7.08
C HIS A 895 6.25 0.58 7.47
N GLY A 896 6.82 -0.59 7.75
CA GLY A 896 6.06 -1.69 8.35
C GLY A 896 5.90 -1.46 9.85
N VAL A 897 4.67 -1.40 10.36
CA VAL A 897 4.39 -1.22 11.78
C VAL A 897 3.72 -2.49 12.31
N MET A 898 4.42 -3.24 13.16
CA MET A 898 3.88 -4.42 13.84
C MET A 898 3.64 -4.10 15.32
N VAL A 899 2.49 -4.52 15.84
CA VAL A 899 2.19 -4.54 17.27
C VAL A 899 1.81 -5.94 17.74
N THR A 900 2.24 -6.29 18.95
CA THR A 900 2.09 -7.64 19.52
C THR A 900 1.85 -7.55 21.03
N LYS A 901 1.03 -8.44 21.59
CA LYS A 901 0.67 -8.38 23.02
C LYS A 901 0.48 -9.78 23.61
N PRO A 902 1.06 -10.10 24.78
CA PRO A 902 0.88 -11.40 25.42
C PRO A 902 -0.61 -11.77 25.60
N GLY A 903 -1.04 -12.86 24.96
CA GLY A 903 -2.42 -13.36 24.96
C GLY A 903 -3.33 -12.87 23.83
N TYR A 904 -2.81 -12.01 22.94
CA TYR A 904 -3.52 -11.47 21.79
C TYR A 904 -2.81 -11.85 20.49
N LEU A 905 -3.55 -11.91 19.39
CA LEU A 905 -3.01 -12.08 18.05
C LEU A 905 -2.26 -10.80 17.65
N PRO A 906 -1.05 -10.90 17.06
CA PRO A 906 -0.34 -9.73 16.55
C PRO A 906 -1.05 -9.15 15.31
N LYS A 907 -0.83 -7.86 15.06
CA LYS A 907 -1.20 -7.18 13.81
C LYS A 907 0.03 -6.48 13.23
N GLU A 908 0.10 -6.38 11.91
CA GLU A 908 1.14 -5.69 11.16
C GLU A 908 0.46 -4.96 10.00
N ASP A 909 0.91 -3.73 9.69
CA ASP A 909 0.34 -2.86 8.64
C ASP A 909 1.43 -2.03 7.96
N GLU A 910 1.21 -1.59 6.71
CA GLU A 910 2.14 -0.76 5.94
C GLU A 910 1.71 0.72 6.01
N VAL A 911 2.36 1.49 6.88
CA VAL A 911 2.03 2.91 7.10
C VAL A 911 2.87 3.79 6.17
N LEU A 912 2.21 4.52 5.28
CA LEU A 912 2.82 5.66 4.60
C LEU A 912 2.91 6.87 5.57
N ILE A 913 4.08 7.49 5.61
CA ILE A 913 4.38 8.69 6.41
C ILE A 913 4.71 9.85 5.44
N PRO A 914 3.74 10.74 5.16
CA PRO A 914 3.91 11.92 4.32
C PRO A 914 5.05 12.84 4.74
N LYS A 915 5.77 13.39 3.74
CA LYS A 915 6.75 14.46 3.95
C LYS A 915 6.04 15.74 4.40
N GLY A 916 6.39 16.24 5.59
CA GLY A 916 5.86 17.48 6.15
C GLY A 916 4.72 17.31 7.16
N THR A 917 4.28 16.08 7.42
CA THR A 917 3.37 15.78 8.54
C THR A 917 4.18 15.55 9.82
N ASP A 918 3.93 16.37 10.84
CA ASP A 918 4.55 16.23 12.17
C ASP A 918 3.78 15.25 13.10
N ASP A 919 2.46 15.13 12.92
CA ASP A 919 1.51 14.46 13.83
C ASP A 919 0.82 13.18 13.24
N ARG A 920 1.55 12.29 12.55
CA ARG A 920 0.95 11.04 12.02
C ARG A 920 0.63 10.06 13.16
N SER A 921 -0.56 9.44 13.11
CA SER A 921 -0.99 8.41 14.07
C SER A 921 -1.51 7.16 13.37
N VAL A 922 -1.29 5.98 13.97
CA VAL A 922 -1.85 4.67 13.60
C VAL A 922 -2.45 3.98 14.82
N THR A 923 -3.52 3.19 14.65
CA THR A 923 -4.23 2.54 15.77
C THR A 923 -4.68 1.12 15.43
N PHE A 924 -4.22 0.15 16.21
CA PHE A 924 -4.50 -1.27 15.99
C PHE A 924 -5.59 -1.83 16.92
N ASN A 925 -6.47 -2.69 16.42
CA ASN A 925 -7.39 -3.47 17.25
C ASN A 925 -6.86 -4.90 17.39
N LEU A 926 -6.68 -5.38 18.62
CA LEU A 926 -6.06 -6.68 18.93
C LEU A 926 -7.07 -7.68 19.48
N GLU A 927 -7.03 -8.90 18.94
CA GLU A 927 -7.97 -9.97 19.26
C GLU A 927 -7.35 -10.96 20.24
N THR A 928 -8.05 -11.34 21.31
CA THR A 928 -7.57 -12.36 22.26
C THR A 928 -7.61 -13.75 21.64
N TYR A 929 -6.54 -14.55 21.80
CA TYR A 929 -6.58 -15.99 21.50
C TYR A 929 -6.56 -16.82 22.79
N ALA A 930 -7.24 -17.97 22.77
CA ALA A 930 -7.29 -18.85 23.92
C ALA A 930 -5.94 -19.57 24.10
N HIS A 931 -5.36 -19.49 25.29
CA HIS A 931 -3.98 -19.95 25.51
C HIS A 931 -3.76 -20.49 26.93
N GLY A 932 -2.62 -21.15 27.13
CA GLY A 932 -2.15 -21.63 28.43
C GLY A 932 -0.63 -21.48 28.58
N ALA A 933 -0.06 -22.21 29.54
CA ALA A 933 1.38 -22.24 29.76
C ALA A 933 1.92 -23.68 29.83
N LEU A 934 3.19 -23.86 29.44
CA LEU A 934 3.89 -25.14 29.45
C LEU A 934 5.22 -25.01 30.20
N TYR A 935 5.27 -25.57 31.40
CA TYR A 935 6.50 -25.69 32.19
C TYR A 935 7.19 -27.01 31.90
N VAL A 936 8.43 -26.96 31.42
CA VAL A 936 9.26 -28.13 31.10
C VAL A 936 10.47 -28.17 32.00
N ASN A 937 10.59 -29.25 32.78
CA ASN A 937 11.65 -29.47 33.75
C ASN A 937 12.32 -30.84 33.52
N SER A 938 13.53 -31.01 34.04
CA SER A 938 14.19 -32.31 34.03
C SER A 938 15.12 -32.53 35.22
N THR A 939 15.52 -33.79 35.43
CA THR A 939 16.52 -34.19 36.44
C THR A 939 17.90 -33.54 36.25
N SER A 940 18.20 -32.97 35.07
CA SER A 940 19.46 -32.28 34.78
C SER A 940 19.18 -30.92 34.14
N ALA A 941 19.24 -29.86 34.95
CA ALA A 941 19.16 -28.48 34.46
C ALA A 941 20.16 -28.21 33.32
N GLY A 942 19.78 -27.35 32.37
CA GLY A 942 20.55 -27.09 31.16
C GLY A 942 20.32 -28.09 30.01
N ALA A 943 19.42 -29.08 30.17
CA ALA A 943 19.04 -29.98 29.06
C ALA A 943 18.09 -29.28 28.07
N LYS A 944 18.35 -29.42 26.77
CA LYS A 944 17.66 -28.70 25.68
C LYS A 944 16.23 -29.15 25.48
N ILE A 945 15.32 -28.21 25.24
CA ILE A 945 13.90 -28.49 25.01
C ILE A 945 13.59 -28.46 23.50
N TYR A 946 12.80 -29.43 23.05
CA TYR A 946 12.30 -29.56 21.69
C TYR A 946 10.77 -29.65 21.70
N LEU A 947 10.12 -28.79 20.90
CA LEU A 947 8.67 -28.77 20.63
C LEU A 947 8.46 -28.91 19.12
N TYR A 948 7.39 -29.56 18.68
CA TYR A 948 7.11 -29.87 17.26
C TYR A 948 8.25 -30.64 16.53
N GLY A 949 9.19 -31.22 17.28
CA GLY A 949 10.43 -31.81 16.74
C GLY A 949 11.48 -30.78 16.26
N LEU A 950 11.28 -29.49 16.54
CA LEU A 950 12.24 -28.39 16.39
C LEU A 950 12.96 -28.13 17.71
N ASN A 951 14.16 -27.53 17.67
CA ASN A 951 14.86 -27.09 18.87
C ASN A 951 14.32 -25.72 19.28
N THR A 952 13.81 -25.58 20.51
CA THR A 952 13.27 -24.30 21.02
C THR A 952 14.37 -23.25 21.26
N GLY A 953 15.63 -23.68 21.44
CA GLY A 953 16.71 -22.80 21.93
C GLY A 953 16.81 -22.79 23.46
N GLU A 954 15.71 -23.08 24.14
CA GLU A 954 15.58 -23.11 25.59
C GLU A 954 16.10 -24.39 26.23
N VAL A 955 16.31 -24.31 27.55
CA VAL A 955 16.82 -25.39 28.38
C VAL A 955 16.03 -25.52 29.67
N THR A 956 15.84 -26.76 30.16
CA THR A 956 15.11 -27.01 31.42
C THR A 956 15.85 -26.45 32.64
N PRO A 957 15.15 -25.92 33.66
CA PRO A 957 13.71 -25.62 33.69
C PRO A 957 13.36 -24.38 32.86
N HIS A 958 12.22 -24.41 32.14
CA HIS A 958 11.69 -23.25 31.40
C HIS A 958 10.15 -23.26 31.43
N LEU A 959 9.54 -22.08 31.46
CA LEU A 959 8.10 -21.83 31.32
C LEU A 959 7.82 -21.11 30.00
N PHE A 960 7.16 -21.79 29.07
CA PHE A 960 6.58 -21.13 27.90
C PHE A 960 5.19 -20.60 28.25
N THR A 961 4.93 -19.32 27.95
CA THR A 961 3.64 -18.64 28.14
C THR A 961 3.01 -18.25 26.79
N GLY A 962 1.68 -18.14 26.72
CA GLY A 962 1.00 -17.87 25.44
C GLY A 962 1.03 -19.07 24.50
N MET A 963 1.06 -20.29 25.05
CA MET A 963 1.00 -21.54 24.28
C MET A 963 -0.43 -21.79 23.84
N ASP A 964 -0.64 -22.05 22.55
CA ASP A 964 -1.96 -22.43 22.04
C ASP A 964 -2.45 -23.76 22.67
N LEU A 965 -3.78 -23.93 22.73
CA LEU A 965 -4.42 -25.04 23.42
C LEU A 965 -4.28 -26.37 22.68
N GLY A 966 -3.97 -27.43 23.43
CA GLY A 966 -3.94 -28.77 22.87
C GLY A 966 -2.79 -29.63 23.37
N LYS A 967 -2.32 -30.52 22.51
CA LYS A 967 -1.35 -31.56 22.85
C LYS A 967 0.04 -31.20 22.36
N TYR A 968 1.02 -31.41 23.22
CA TYR A 968 2.42 -31.15 22.94
C TYR A 968 3.24 -32.42 23.12
N THR A 969 3.98 -32.80 22.08
CA THR A 969 5.07 -33.77 22.19
C THR A 969 6.34 -33.03 22.60
N VAL A 970 6.72 -33.16 23.86
CA VAL A 970 7.86 -32.47 24.48
C VAL A 970 9.04 -33.44 24.56
N LYS A 971 10.14 -33.11 23.89
CA LYS A 971 11.39 -33.89 23.97
C LYS A 971 12.47 -33.08 24.68
N VAL A 972 13.18 -33.70 25.62
CA VAL A 972 14.30 -33.08 26.34
C VAL A 972 15.60 -33.86 26.09
N VAL A 973 16.68 -33.15 25.81
CA VAL A 973 17.98 -33.71 25.41
C VAL A 973 19.09 -33.22 26.35
N GLY A 974 19.64 -34.14 27.14
CA GLY A 974 20.78 -33.90 28.03
C GLY A 974 22.13 -34.08 27.33
N ARG A 975 23.17 -34.35 28.13
CA ARG A 975 24.54 -34.62 27.63
C ARG A 975 24.72 -36.06 27.14
N SER A 976 24.06 -37.00 27.80
CA SER A 976 24.27 -38.45 27.72
C SER A 976 23.00 -39.23 27.35
N ASP A 977 21.82 -38.64 27.58
CA ASP A 977 20.50 -39.27 27.47
C ASP A 977 19.47 -38.29 26.89
N SER A 978 18.37 -38.80 26.34
CA SER A 978 17.23 -37.98 25.90
C SER A 978 15.93 -38.75 25.99
N ASP A 979 14.86 -38.09 26.39
CA ASP A 979 13.55 -38.72 26.61
C ASP A 979 12.43 -37.82 26.05
N THR A 980 11.27 -38.41 25.75
CA THR A 980 10.13 -37.75 25.08
C THR A 980 8.85 -38.04 25.84
N VAL A 981 8.10 -36.99 26.15
CA VAL A 981 6.73 -37.07 26.71
C VAL A 981 5.75 -36.64 25.62
N GLU A 982 4.93 -37.57 25.17
CA GLU A 982 3.84 -37.35 24.22
C GLU A 982 2.57 -36.89 24.98
N ASP A 983 1.59 -36.30 24.27
CA ASP A 983 0.28 -35.92 24.82
C ASP A 983 0.29 -34.96 26.04
N VAL A 984 1.30 -34.08 26.18
CA VAL A 984 1.30 -33.05 27.23
C VAL A 984 0.21 -32.01 26.93
N MET A 985 -0.85 -31.99 27.72
CA MET A 985 -2.04 -31.18 27.45
C MET A 985 -1.93 -29.77 28.03
N VAL A 986 -1.82 -28.75 27.17
CA VAL A 986 -2.03 -27.34 27.51
C VAL A 986 -3.53 -27.03 27.45
N VAL A 987 -4.03 -26.32 28.46
CA VAL A 987 -5.44 -25.95 28.65
C VAL A 987 -5.54 -24.49 29.12
N PRO A 988 -6.69 -23.81 28.98
CA PRO A 988 -6.84 -22.39 29.33
C PRO A 988 -6.35 -22.05 30.73
N ASP A 989 -5.65 -20.92 30.85
CA ASP A 989 -5.24 -20.25 32.09
C ASP A 989 -4.38 -21.10 33.07
N ARG A 990 -3.79 -22.21 32.63
CA ARG A 990 -3.09 -23.16 33.51
C ARG A 990 -1.71 -23.58 33.03
N MET A 991 -0.87 -23.95 33.98
CA MET A 991 0.46 -24.51 33.74
C MET A 991 0.39 -26.02 33.51
N ALA A 992 0.51 -26.45 32.25
CA ALA A 992 0.88 -27.83 31.94
C ALA A 992 2.31 -28.09 32.46
N THR A 993 2.52 -29.19 33.19
CA THR A 993 3.82 -29.54 33.78
C THR A 993 4.38 -30.80 33.14
N CYS A 994 5.55 -30.69 32.50
CA CYS A 994 6.31 -31.79 31.93
C CYS A 994 7.60 -32.03 32.74
N GLU A 995 7.72 -33.20 33.37
CA GLU A 995 8.85 -33.57 34.25
C GLU A 995 9.62 -34.77 33.65
N VAL A 996 10.81 -34.51 33.11
CA VAL A 996 11.59 -35.50 32.35
C VAL A 996 12.75 -36.10 33.13
N ARG A 997 12.92 -37.43 33.09
CA ARG A 997 13.94 -38.16 33.85
C ARG A 997 15.10 -38.65 32.99
N LEU A 998 16.03 -37.75 32.74
CA LEU A 998 17.31 -38.06 32.11
C LEU A 998 18.22 -38.81 33.10
N LYS A 999 18.99 -39.78 32.59
CA LYS A 999 20.12 -40.42 33.29
C LYS A 999 21.34 -39.52 33.21
N GLU A 1000 22.15 -39.53 34.27
CA GLU A 1000 23.47 -38.88 34.34
C GLU A 1000 24.51 -39.62 33.49
#